data_AF-A0A8J7NBA5-F1
#
_entry.id   AF-A0A8J7NBA5-F1
#
_cell.length_a   1.000
_cell.length_b   1.000
_cell.length_c   1.000
_cell.angle_alpha   90.00
_cell.angle_beta   90.00
_cell.angle_gamma   90.00
#
_symmetry.space_group_name_H-M   'P 1'
#
loop_
_entity.id
_entity.type
_entity.pdbx_description
1 polymer ?
#
loop_
_entity_poly.entity_id
_entity_poly.type
_entity_poly.pdbx_seq_one_letter_code
_entity_poly.pdbx_strand_id
1 'polypeptide(L)'
;MGRKTLILLFLVCLVFFSASTFAACWDCATGSSDSGDRSTYCECDEQEKCKDPFRKSTVWEYSTGLGCGDISSGIDYCSDKYTLEEAYLDCYSCDEVKWVTIDCRDYGDYVCSDGRCVVGDPCEGVVCDDYCGSDNVRYYNGECSGGNCYYTTYDCDNSDTGWTYECPANYVRRRKSDYSCSAGSCVESIVYEYISYLGDSDYCDKRADYCTTKCTHGQYDCDSNSECASGLECKGGISSIGDGCCYSSEYWNDNTNKCVQCYSDSQCQADYCTDWQTICTTSQVKRTRTCYDYYCTSSGTCSYTTTPETQTWDNGHEDFCKKKKEYCGVGCSRGQYDCDYDSECASGLNCKGPIGGNLDGCCNTNEQWDDAGYRCVECLSDSHCHSDYCTEWAYTCTSTQVKRERTCYDYYCTSSGMCAYTTNPESEVVSSNGDSDYCNERSAHCTTKCTHGQYDCDSNSECATGLECMGPLAVYSDGCCYPGTEKWDHTLLICYTLHDHKGCYDGDVYWYDSRGERQDKAEECGDSGWAGDAYCDSNKVYRDYVNRGCSNAACTASTEKRLVETCDGWEKCVGGECVAKTCEEMGYPKGSCSGLDPTKCIDNDAYECKDVGSTKCWSLKEDCGPDEYCRDPVGSTGAHCTSNPIISFSGKVLGFVFDNGNSHYEGLPNLKARLYDKDLIDDALIGEATTDAEGHFSFTGIDTEAWDAGDGDTADLYVVVKLETPIVALSRAWDPTIISYNTNTTENAISSIQEDIIIGGPQAPMEDRTIGILLVTTLITVEREYALFKSFYPEWSMKQVFIEIHEGEDTAYWEEFFKDEIHLYEERMADFSVVAHEYGHAVMWNEYGTVEGEGAAHTPWSEEVGRGLIMHHIDPSDPEFAMMEGWAEFMQSVIVEKMEVSSPCEVDGVVRTGVLYYSKENNDWDVNCSGCCKRDIETNKWWMGGDYEPDNSGAIVEGAVASIFWDIYDSENGDELNGQGISDGFKKIWSIIREDNPDNILEFWDH
;
A
#
# COMPACT_ATOMS: atom_id res chain seq x y z
N MET A 1 -14.77 14.68 48.44
CA MET A 1 -15.97 14.21 47.69
C MET A 1 -15.69 12.76 47.28
N GLY A 2 -16.60 11.79 47.15
CA GLY A 2 -18.08 11.80 47.16
C GLY A 2 -18.58 11.36 45.77
N ARG A 3 -19.19 10.18 45.55
CA ARG A 3 -19.90 9.24 46.46
C ARG A 3 -19.41 7.78 46.36
N LYS A 4 -19.81 6.96 47.36
CA LYS A 4 -19.86 5.49 47.32
C LYS A 4 -21.32 5.03 47.17
N THR A 5 -21.55 3.83 46.64
CA THR A 5 -22.64 2.92 47.04
C THR A 5 -22.13 1.46 47.03
N LEU A 6 -22.73 0.58 47.83
CA LEU A 6 -22.38 -0.82 48.08
C LEU A 6 -23.70 -1.58 48.44
N ILE A 7 -23.67 -2.91 48.69
CA ILE A 7 -24.70 -3.76 49.37
C ILE A 7 -25.92 -4.15 48.48
N LEU A 8 -26.69 -5.26 48.62
CA LEU A 8 -26.60 -6.69 49.10
C LEU A 8 -28.07 -7.29 49.02
N LEU A 9 -28.55 -8.51 49.39
CA LEU A 9 -28.11 -9.75 50.09
C LEU A 9 -29.15 -10.91 49.88
N PHE A 10 -28.72 -12.18 49.72
CA PHE A 10 -29.48 -13.46 49.96
C PHE A 10 -30.69 -13.81 49.03
N LEU A 11 -31.34 -15.00 49.05
CA LEU A 11 -31.46 -16.10 50.07
C LEU A 11 -31.65 -17.53 49.44
N VAL A 12 -31.73 -18.59 50.26
CA VAL A 12 -31.69 -20.04 49.89
C VAL A 12 -32.84 -20.87 50.51
N CYS A 13 -33.21 -22.03 49.89
CA CYS A 13 -33.97 -23.23 50.36
C CYS A 13 -35.34 -23.51 49.65
N LEU A 14 -35.99 -24.69 49.75
CA LEU A 14 -35.67 -26.15 49.64
C LEU A 14 -36.91 -26.99 50.09
N VAL A 15 -37.12 -28.22 49.56
CA VAL A 15 -37.97 -29.35 50.10
C VAL A 15 -39.52 -29.28 49.94
N PHE A 16 -40.35 -30.32 49.64
CA PHE A 16 -40.30 -31.72 49.09
C PHE A 16 -41.74 -32.15 48.61
N PHE A 17 -41.88 -33.26 47.83
CA PHE A 17 -42.94 -34.33 47.68
C PHE A 17 -44.37 -34.19 48.33
N SER A 18 -45.47 -34.87 47.93
CA SER A 18 -45.73 -36.20 47.28
C SER A 18 -47.11 -36.29 46.53
N ALA A 19 -47.61 -37.49 46.14
CA ALA A 19 -48.79 -37.71 45.28
C ALA A 19 -49.83 -38.73 45.83
N SER A 20 -51.04 -38.83 45.19
CA SER A 20 -51.92 -40.04 44.97
C SER A 20 -53.46 -39.91 45.23
N THR A 21 -54.26 -39.85 44.15
CA THR A 21 -55.51 -40.64 43.81
C THR A 21 -56.80 -40.81 44.68
N PHE A 22 -57.95 -40.65 43.99
CA PHE A 22 -59.25 -41.41 43.99
C PHE A 22 -60.47 -41.14 44.94
N ALA A 23 -61.57 -40.66 44.30
CA ALA A 23 -63.00 -41.11 44.31
C ALA A 23 -63.92 -41.17 45.56
N ALA A 24 -65.13 -40.57 45.46
CA ALA A 24 -66.48 -41.20 45.64
C ALA A 24 -67.67 -40.18 45.63
N CYS A 25 -68.88 -40.64 45.29
CA CYS A 25 -70.19 -39.96 45.52
C CYS A 25 -70.85 -40.52 46.82
N TRP A 26 -72.04 -40.13 47.33
CA TRP A 26 -73.32 -39.75 46.68
C TRP A 26 -74.35 -39.26 47.75
N ASP A 27 -75.62 -39.10 47.31
CA ASP A 27 -76.89 -39.26 48.06
C ASP A 27 -77.72 -38.02 48.46
N CYS A 28 -78.98 -37.96 48.01
CA CYS A 28 -80.16 -37.83 48.90
C CYS A 28 -81.50 -38.02 48.14
N ALA A 29 -82.54 -38.47 48.84
CA ALA A 29 -83.93 -38.62 48.35
C ALA A 29 -84.94 -38.47 49.52
N THR A 30 -86.25 -38.34 49.24
CA THR A 30 -87.40 -39.03 49.92
C THR A 30 -88.75 -38.29 49.78
N GLY A 31 -89.86 -39.05 49.69
CA GLY A 31 -91.19 -38.59 50.18
C GLY A 31 -92.45 -38.99 49.37
N SER A 32 -93.17 -40.03 49.82
CA SER A 32 -94.58 -40.40 49.47
C SER A 32 -94.96 -40.56 47.98
N SER A 33 -95.31 -41.74 47.47
CA SER A 33 -96.60 -42.49 47.66
C SER A 33 -97.84 -41.66 47.28
N ASP A 34 -98.64 -42.06 46.26
CA ASP A 34 -99.25 -43.39 46.21
C ASP A 34 -99.44 -44.00 44.79
N SER A 35 -99.69 -45.31 44.77
CA SER A 35 -100.17 -46.20 43.69
C SER A 35 -100.07 -45.77 42.20
N GLY A 36 -99.21 -46.47 41.43
CA GLY A 36 -99.57 -46.89 40.06
C GLY A 36 -98.57 -46.65 38.93
N ASP A 37 -97.78 -47.68 38.61
CA ASP A 37 -97.60 -48.13 37.22
C ASP A 37 -97.11 -47.09 36.17
N ARG A 38 -96.05 -46.28 36.31
CA ARG A 38 -94.99 -46.03 37.32
C ARG A 38 -94.33 -47.25 37.99
N SER A 39 -93.24 -47.75 37.38
CA SER A 39 -92.01 -48.18 38.11
C SER A 39 -90.78 -48.58 37.24
N THR A 40 -90.72 -48.34 35.92
CA THR A 40 -89.63 -48.91 35.08
C THR A 40 -88.90 -48.04 34.05
N TYR A 41 -89.40 -46.85 33.65
CA TYR A 41 -88.80 -46.11 32.50
C TYR A 41 -88.68 -44.58 32.61
N CYS A 42 -88.77 -44.00 33.81
CA CYS A 42 -88.46 -42.58 34.03
C CYS A 42 -87.52 -42.42 35.23
N GLU A 43 -86.22 -42.23 34.98
CA GLU A 43 -85.31 -41.63 35.97
C GLU A 43 -85.31 -40.11 35.77
N CYS A 44 -86.34 -39.45 36.29
CA CYS A 44 -86.35 -38.01 36.49
C CYS A 44 -85.10 -37.58 37.30
N ASP A 45 -84.46 -36.48 36.91
CA ASP A 45 -83.47 -35.79 37.75
C ASP A 45 -84.16 -34.83 38.74
N GLU A 46 -83.39 -33.99 39.44
CA GLU A 46 -83.94 -32.99 40.39
C GLU A 46 -84.84 -31.92 39.73
N GLN A 47 -85.01 -31.95 38.40
CA GLN A 47 -85.84 -31.04 37.61
C GLN A 47 -86.92 -31.78 36.78
N GLU A 48 -87.18 -33.05 37.11
CA GLU A 48 -88.16 -33.96 36.47
C GLU A 48 -88.05 -34.12 34.93
N LYS A 49 -86.85 -33.94 34.36
CA LYS A 49 -86.59 -34.08 32.91
C LYS A 49 -86.57 -35.53 32.41
N CYS A 50 -86.81 -35.73 31.11
CA CYS A 50 -86.92 -37.06 30.53
C CYS A 50 -85.56 -37.56 30.02
N LYS A 51 -85.01 -38.61 30.65
CA LYS A 51 -83.61 -39.03 30.45
C LYS A 51 -83.29 -39.75 29.12
N ASP A 52 -84.19 -39.75 28.14
CA ASP A 52 -84.10 -40.51 26.87
C ASP A 52 -84.56 -39.66 25.66
N PRO A 53 -83.69 -38.77 25.12
CA PRO A 53 -84.03 -37.87 24.00
C PRO A 53 -84.23 -38.60 22.64
N PHE A 54 -84.17 -39.94 22.63
CA PHE A 54 -84.55 -40.76 21.49
C PHE A 54 -86.05 -41.10 21.49
N ARG A 55 -86.82 -40.62 22.48
CA ARG A 55 -88.28 -40.81 22.61
C ARG A 55 -89.03 -39.50 22.89
N LYS A 56 -89.83 -39.09 21.92
CA LYS A 56 -90.81 -38.00 22.04
C LYS A 56 -91.76 -38.23 23.23
N SER A 57 -91.72 -37.31 24.18
CA SER A 57 -92.54 -37.26 25.39
C SER A 57 -93.72 -36.28 25.25
N THR A 58 -94.50 -36.11 26.31
CA THR A 58 -95.65 -35.19 26.36
C THR A 58 -96.03 -34.94 27.82
N VAL A 59 -96.21 -33.67 28.19
CA VAL A 59 -96.48 -33.23 29.56
C VAL A 59 -97.77 -32.41 29.65
N TRP A 60 -98.55 -32.58 30.72
CA TRP A 60 -99.86 -31.93 30.94
C TRP A 60 -100.01 -31.46 32.39
N GLU A 61 -100.40 -30.19 32.57
CA GLU A 61 -100.72 -29.60 33.88
C GLU A 61 -102.24 -29.60 34.12
N TYR A 62 -102.70 -30.22 35.22
CA TYR A 62 -104.12 -30.23 35.61
C TYR A 62 -104.36 -29.40 36.89
N SER A 63 -104.41 -28.08 36.75
CA SER A 63 -104.80 -27.18 37.85
C SER A 63 -106.18 -27.56 38.42
N THR A 64 -106.23 -27.84 39.72
CA THR A 64 -107.44 -28.24 40.45
C THR A 64 -107.75 -27.30 41.62
N GLY A 65 -107.97 -26.03 41.30
CA GLY A 65 -108.92 -25.20 42.06
C GLY A 65 -108.37 -24.25 43.13
N LEU A 66 -107.08 -23.91 43.11
CA LEU A 66 -106.52 -22.83 43.95
C LEU A 66 -105.75 -21.77 43.14
N GLY A 67 -106.49 -20.91 42.45
CA GLY A 67 -106.02 -19.60 41.99
C GLY A 67 -105.14 -19.55 40.74
N CYS A 68 -104.41 -20.61 40.42
CA CYS A 68 -103.60 -20.72 39.19
C CYS A 68 -104.50 -21.26 38.07
N GLY A 69 -104.58 -20.56 36.93
CA GLY A 69 -105.53 -20.91 35.88
C GLY A 69 -105.06 -20.53 34.48
N ASP A 70 -104.42 -21.49 33.81
CA ASP A 70 -104.96 -22.12 32.60
C ASP A 70 -104.25 -23.47 32.40
N ILE A 71 -104.92 -24.48 31.84
CA ILE A 71 -104.34 -25.83 31.67
C ILE A 71 -103.30 -25.81 30.55
N SER A 72 -102.03 -26.00 30.90
CA SER A 72 -100.90 -26.01 29.98
C SER A 72 -100.47 -27.44 29.58
N SER A 73 -99.87 -27.59 28.38
CA SER A 73 -99.29 -28.86 27.91
C SER A 73 -98.24 -28.65 26.83
N GLY A 74 -97.27 -29.56 26.76
CA GLY A 74 -96.15 -29.54 25.80
C GLY A 74 -95.85 -30.92 25.21
N ILE A 75 -95.33 -30.95 24.00
CA ILE A 75 -94.96 -32.15 23.24
C ILE A 75 -93.64 -31.86 22.51
N ASP A 76 -92.63 -32.69 22.71
CA ASP A 76 -91.28 -32.44 22.20
C ASP A 76 -91.25 -32.28 20.67
N TYR A 77 -90.43 -31.34 20.17
CA TYR A 77 -90.35 -31.04 18.75
C TYR A 77 -88.94 -30.60 18.33
N CYS A 78 -88.61 -30.79 17.06
CA CYS A 78 -87.35 -30.32 16.51
C CYS A 78 -87.48 -28.85 16.11
N SER A 79 -86.60 -27.99 16.64
CA SER A 79 -86.51 -26.58 16.23
C SER A 79 -85.67 -26.40 14.96
N ASP A 80 -84.70 -27.29 14.70
CA ASP A 80 -84.02 -27.42 13.39
C ASP A 80 -83.59 -28.88 13.08
N LYS A 81 -82.67 -29.10 12.11
CA LYS A 81 -82.18 -30.44 11.70
C LYS A 81 -81.38 -31.16 12.80
N TYR A 82 -80.88 -30.47 13.81
CA TYR A 82 -80.06 -31.01 14.90
C TYR A 82 -80.65 -30.71 16.28
N THR A 83 -81.42 -29.64 16.42
CA THR A 83 -81.91 -29.17 17.72
C THR A 83 -83.30 -29.72 18.08
N LEU A 84 -83.42 -30.29 19.29
CA LEU A 84 -84.62 -30.82 19.94
C LEU A 84 -85.04 -29.91 21.11
N GLU A 85 -86.30 -29.51 21.17
CA GLU A 85 -86.91 -28.89 22.35
C GLU A 85 -87.73 -29.94 23.11
N GLU A 86 -87.33 -30.29 24.32
CA GLU A 86 -88.05 -31.19 25.24
C GLU A 86 -88.90 -30.40 26.25
N ALA A 87 -90.16 -30.81 26.48
CA ALA A 87 -91.07 -30.18 27.42
C ALA A 87 -91.01 -30.82 28.82
N TYR A 88 -90.90 -30.01 29.87
CA TYR A 88 -90.89 -30.44 31.28
C TYR A 88 -91.68 -29.47 32.18
N LEU A 89 -91.98 -29.86 33.43
CA LEU A 89 -92.67 -28.99 34.42
C LEU A 89 -91.66 -28.41 35.42
N ASP A 90 -91.77 -27.13 35.74
CA ASP A 90 -90.94 -26.48 36.76
C ASP A 90 -91.69 -26.28 38.08
N CYS A 91 -91.52 -27.23 38.99
CA CYS A 91 -92.30 -27.34 40.23
C CYS A 91 -91.98 -26.29 41.32
N TYR A 92 -91.16 -25.26 41.05
CA TYR A 92 -90.71 -24.32 42.09
C TYR A 92 -91.62 -23.13 42.39
N SER A 93 -92.53 -22.72 41.47
CA SER A 93 -93.59 -21.75 41.79
C SER A 93 -94.71 -21.67 40.74
N CYS A 94 -95.77 -22.47 40.93
CA CYS A 94 -96.81 -22.77 39.93
C CYS A 94 -96.22 -23.59 38.78
N ASP A 95 -96.84 -24.74 38.49
CA ASP A 95 -96.23 -25.80 37.70
C ASP A 95 -96.34 -25.51 36.19
N GLU A 96 -95.61 -24.49 35.72
CA GLU A 96 -95.59 -24.09 34.31
C GLU A 96 -94.80 -25.09 33.45
N VAL A 97 -95.34 -25.46 32.28
CA VAL A 97 -94.60 -26.23 31.26
C VAL A 97 -93.52 -25.35 30.62
N LYS A 98 -92.26 -25.74 30.80
CA LYS A 98 -91.07 -25.12 30.23
C LYS A 98 -90.39 -26.07 29.25
N TRP A 99 -89.39 -25.56 28.54
CA TRP A 99 -88.69 -26.29 27.48
C TRP A 99 -87.19 -26.27 27.73
N VAL A 100 -86.51 -27.36 27.37
CA VAL A 100 -85.05 -27.46 27.36
C VAL A 100 -84.56 -27.85 25.98
N THR A 101 -83.58 -27.10 25.50
CA THR A 101 -82.97 -27.26 24.17
C THR A 101 -81.82 -28.26 24.24
N ILE A 102 -81.81 -29.25 23.33
CA ILE A 102 -80.85 -30.35 23.26
C ILE A 102 -80.30 -30.43 21.82
N ASP A 103 -78.99 -30.47 21.63
CA ASP A 103 -78.37 -30.71 20.32
C ASP A 103 -78.16 -32.20 20.10
N CYS A 104 -78.80 -32.78 19.09
CA CYS A 104 -78.67 -34.20 18.76
C CYS A 104 -77.23 -34.61 18.40
N ARG A 105 -76.37 -33.66 18.00
CA ARG A 105 -74.97 -33.94 17.64
C ARG A 105 -74.11 -34.32 18.84
N ASP A 106 -74.53 -33.99 20.06
CA ASP A 106 -73.88 -34.46 21.30
C ASP A 106 -73.98 -35.99 21.46
N TYR A 107 -74.84 -36.64 20.66
CA TYR A 107 -75.01 -38.10 20.60
C TYR A 107 -74.40 -38.75 19.33
N GLY A 108 -73.66 -37.99 18.51
CA GLY A 108 -72.99 -38.45 17.28
C GLY A 108 -73.63 -37.91 16.00
N ASP A 109 -73.62 -38.69 14.91
CA ASP A 109 -74.20 -38.32 13.60
C ASP A 109 -75.75 -38.37 13.58
N TYR A 110 -76.37 -37.87 14.65
CA TYR A 110 -77.80 -37.84 14.86
C TYR A 110 -78.40 -36.49 14.46
N VAL A 111 -79.51 -36.56 13.73
CA VAL A 111 -80.37 -35.44 13.35
C VAL A 111 -81.64 -35.47 14.20
N CYS A 112 -82.22 -34.31 14.49
CA CYS A 112 -83.55 -34.27 15.09
C CYS A 112 -84.60 -34.56 14.00
N SER A 113 -85.46 -35.54 14.24
CA SER A 113 -86.61 -35.84 13.38
C SER A 113 -87.82 -36.30 14.20
N ASP A 114 -88.94 -35.59 14.05
CA ASP A 114 -90.21 -35.84 14.75
C ASP A 114 -90.14 -35.73 16.29
N GLY A 115 -89.36 -34.78 16.82
CA GLY A 115 -89.25 -34.51 18.26
C GLY A 115 -88.45 -35.57 19.01
N ARG A 116 -87.32 -35.99 18.42
CA ARG A 116 -86.30 -36.87 18.99
C ARG A 116 -85.08 -36.92 18.08
N CYS A 117 -83.95 -37.39 18.60
CA CYS A 117 -82.75 -37.64 17.80
C CYS A 117 -82.81 -39.00 17.07
N VAL A 118 -82.34 -39.06 15.82
CA VAL A 118 -82.18 -40.30 15.02
C VAL A 118 -80.94 -40.24 14.12
N VAL A 119 -80.33 -41.37 13.77
CA VAL A 119 -79.15 -41.43 12.87
C VAL A 119 -79.51 -40.95 11.45
N GLY A 120 -78.67 -40.12 10.83
CA GLY A 120 -78.86 -39.64 9.45
C GLY A 120 -78.49 -40.64 8.34
N ASP A 121 -78.94 -40.38 7.10
CA ASP A 121 -78.53 -41.16 5.91
C ASP A 121 -77.20 -40.62 5.33
N PRO A 122 -76.14 -41.44 5.20
CA PRO A 122 -74.81 -40.98 4.82
C PRO A 122 -74.62 -40.65 3.32
N CYS A 123 -75.60 -40.89 2.42
CA CYS A 123 -75.55 -40.35 1.05
C CYS A 123 -76.51 -39.15 0.84
N GLU A 124 -77.26 -38.70 1.85
CA GLU A 124 -78.19 -37.55 1.70
C GLU A 124 -77.44 -36.21 1.55
N GLY A 125 -77.12 -35.86 0.30
CA GLY A 125 -76.46 -34.59 -0.08
C GLY A 125 -75.16 -34.75 -0.86
N VAL A 126 -74.70 -35.98 -1.11
CA VAL A 126 -73.47 -36.26 -1.87
C VAL A 126 -73.78 -36.24 -3.37
N VAL A 127 -73.00 -35.45 -4.14
CA VAL A 127 -73.03 -35.40 -5.61
C VAL A 127 -71.66 -35.79 -6.14
N CYS A 128 -71.63 -36.62 -7.18
CA CYS A 128 -70.40 -37.26 -7.68
C CYS A 128 -70.11 -36.83 -9.14
N ASP A 129 -69.72 -35.57 -9.33
CA ASP A 129 -69.49 -34.97 -10.65
C ASP A 129 -68.17 -35.42 -11.31
N ASP A 130 -68.12 -35.42 -12.65
CA ASP A 130 -66.92 -35.68 -13.46
C ASP A 130 -65.79 -34.69 -13.15
N TYR A 131 -64.55 -35.17 -13.02
CA TYR A 131 -63.37 -34.33 -12.77
C TYR A 131 -62.08 -34.88 -13.42
N CYS A 132 -60.98 -34.14 -13.29
CA CYS A 132 -59.64 -34.55 -13.74
C CYS A 132 -58.73 -34.77 -12.53
N GLY A 133 -57.98 -35.87 -12.53
CA GLY A 133 -56.91 -36.13 -11.57
C GLY A 133 -55.67 -35.27 -11.83
N SER A 134 -54.77 -35.24 -10.86
CA SER A 134 -53.46 -34.58 -10.94
C SER A 134 -52.46 -35.28 -11.87
N ASP A 135 -52.82 -36.48 -12.32
CA ASP A 135 -52.08 -37.41 -13.18
C ASP A 135 -52.60 -37.40 -14.64
N ASN A 136 -53.28 -36.32 -15.05
CA ASN A 136 -53.89 -36.12 -16.36
C ASN A 136 -55.01 -37.12 -16.74
N VAL A 137 -55.46 -37.96 -15.78
CA VAL A 137 -56.55 -38.93 -15.96
C VAL A 137 -57.92 -38.28 -15.72
N ARG A 138 -58.88 -38.47 -16.63
CA ARG A 138 -60.30 -38.12 -16.42
C ARG A 138 -60.98 -39.16 -15.53
N TYR A 139 -61.68 -38.70 -14.50
CA TYR A 139 -62.60 -39.47 -13.66
C TYR A 139 -64.05 -39.10 -14.01
N TYR A 140 -64.90 -40.07 -14.34
CA TYR A 140 -66.24 -39.82 -14.85
C TYR A 140 -67.29 -40.89 -14.49
N ASN A 141 -68.57 -40.51 -14.57
CA ASN A 141 -69.74 -41.30 -14.12
C ASN A 141 -69.61 -41.73 -12.64
N GLY A 142 -69.82 -40.79 -11.71
CA GLY A 142 -69.75 -41.05 -10.27
C GLY A 142 -71.03 -41.61 -9.65
N GLU A 143 -70.91 -42.61 -8.77
CA GLU A 143 -72.03 -43.14 -7.95
C GLU A 143 -71.71 -43.11 -6.44
N CYS A 144 -72.64 -42.67 -5.59
CA CYS A 144 -72.50 -42.68 -4.11
C CYS A 144 -72.84 -44.06 -3.53
N SER A 145 -71.94 -44.63 -2.73
CA SER A 145 -72.24 -45.80 -1.90
C SER A 145 -71.53 -45.69 -0.55
N GLY A 146 -72.31 -45.71 0.54
CA GLY A 146 -71.77 -45.54 1.90
C GLY A 146 -71.06 -44.20 2.11
N GLY A 147 -71.63 -43.11 1.58
CA GLY A 147 -71.08 -41.75 1.68
C GLY A 147 -69.87 -41.44 0.79
N ASN A 148 -69.43 -42.38 -0.05
CA ASN A 148 -68.26 -42.24 -0.91
C ASN A 148 -68.63 -42.37 -2.39
N CYS A 149 -68.01 -41.56 -3.25
CA CYS A 149 -68.19 -41.57 -4.70
C CYS A 149 -67.19 -42.51 -5.41
N TYR A 150 -67.66 -43.32 -6.35
CA TYR A 150 -66.84 -44.22 -7.17
C TYR A 150 -66.99 -43.87 -8.66
N TYR A 151 -65.87 -43.83 -9.41
CA TYR A 151 -65.80 -43.30 -10.78
C TYR A 151 -65.11 -44.27 -11.76
N THR A 152 -65.33 -44.06 -13.07
CA THR A 152 -64.59 -44.68 -14.17
C THR A 152 -63.43 -43.78 -14.61
N THR A 153 -62.29 -44.34 -15.05
CA THR A 153 -61.09 -43.58 -15.44
C THR A 153 -60.76 -43.66 -16.93
N TYR A 154 -60.21 -42.59 -17.51
CA TYR A 154 -59.64 -42.54 -18.86
C TYR A 154 -58.39 -41.63 -18.91
N ASP A 155 -57.27 -42.16 -19.36
CA ASP A 155 -55.97 -41.48 -19.48
C ASP A 155 -55.90 -40.65 -20.77
N CYS A 156 -55.49 -39.38 -20.67
CA CYS A 156 -55.40 -38.45 -21.80
C CYS A 156 -54.05 -38.50 -22.55
N ASP A 157 -52.96 -39.06 -21.99
CA ASP A 157 -51.60 -38.92 -22.53
C ASP A 157 -51.26 -39.89 -23.70
N ASN A 158 -52.19 -40.76 -24.08
CA ASN A 158 -51.89 -41.97 -24.86
C ASN A 158 -51.75 -41.76 -26.40
N SER A 159 -51.12 -40.66 -26.82
CA SER A 159 -50.64 -40.47 -28.20
C SER A 159 -49.50 -39.45 -28.31
N ASP A 160 -48.27 -39.88 -28.02
CA ASP A 160 -47.08 -39.05 -28.21
C ASP A 160 -46.80 -38.85 -29.72
N THR A 161 -47.36 -37.77 -30.29
CA THR A 161 -47.12 -37.40 -31.68
C THR A 161 -45.84 -36.59 -31.80
N GLY A 162 -44.77 -37.23 -32.32
CA GLY A 162 -43.43 -36.64 -32.35
C GLY A 162 -43.36 -35.28 -33.06
N TRP A 163 -42.47 -34.42 -32.57
CA TRP A 163 -42.25 -33.05 -33.04
C TRP A 163 -42.16 -32.94 -34.57
N THR A 164 -43.02 -32.09 -35.15
CA THR A 164 -42.96 -31.74 -36.57
C THR A 164 -42.34 -30.35 -36.74
N TYR A 165 -41.30 -30.24 -37.55
CA TYR A 165 -40.62 -28.97 -37.84
C TYR A 165 -41.38 -28.17 -38.92
N GLU A 166 -41.49 -26.86 -38.72
CA GLU A 166 -42.08 -25.90 -39.65
C GLU A 166 -41.09 -24.75 -39.89
N CYS A 167 -40.76 -24.49 -41.16
CA CYS A 167 -39.77 -23.48 -41.51
C CYS A 167 -40.32 -22.38 -42.44
N PRO A 168 -41.13 -21.44 -41.93
CA PRO A 168 -41.45 -20.20 -42.62
C PRO A 168 -40.20 -19.37 -42.94
N ALA A 169 -40.33 -18.38 -43.83
CA ALA A 169 -39.19 -17.65 -44.37
C ALA A 169 -38.32 -16.90 -43.33
N ASN A 170 -38.86 -16.63 -42.13
CA ASN A 170 -38.29 -15.74 -41.12
C ASN A 170 -38.06 -16.42 -39.74
N TYR A 171 -38.33 -17.72 -39.59
CA TYR A 171 -38.07 -18.47 -38.34
C TYR A 171 -38.11 -19.99 -38.57
N VAL A 172 -37.39 -20.73 -37.75
CA VAL A 172 -37.46 -22.19 -37.60
C VAL A 172 -38.21 -22.50 -36.31
N ARG A 173 -39.24 -23.35 -36.36
CA ARG A 173 -39.96 -23.80 -35.17
C ARG A 173 -40.33 -25.28 -35.27
N ARG A 174 -40.64 -25.90 -34.13
CA ARG A 174 -41.29 -27.21 -34.07
C ARG A 174 -42.65 -27.12 -33.39
N ARG A 175 -43.55 -28.05 -33.73
CA ARG A 175 -44.88 -28.17 -33.13
C ARG A 175 -45.12 -29.57 -32.58
N LYS A 176 -45.89 -29.66 -31.51
CA LYS A 176 -46.42 -30.90 -30.91
C LYS A 176 -47.90 -30.70 -30.56
N SER A 177 -48.71 -31.75 -30.68
CA SER A 177 -50.03 -31.81 -30.04
C SER A 177 -49.90 -32.61 -28.74
N ASP A 178 -50.13 -31.94 -27.61
CA ASP A 178 -50.23 -32.55 -26.29
C ASP A 178 -51.71 -32.53 -25.84
N TYR A 179 -52.15 -33.54 -25.09
CA TYR A 179 -53.54 -33.68 -24.67
C TYR A 179 -53.67 -33.55 -23.16
N SER A 180 -54.49 -32.60 -22.67
CA SER A 180 -54.63 -32.32 -21.25
C SER A 180 -56.06 -32.43 -20.76
N CYS A 181 -56.30 -33.06 -19.62
CA CYS A 181 -57.60 -33.13 -18.98
C CYS A 181 -57.96 -31.76 -18.36
N SER A 182 -59.00 -31.11 -18.89
CA SER A 182 -59.52 -29.85 -18.38
C SER A 182 -61.04 -29.90 -18.26
N ALA A 183 -61.59 -29.40 -17.15
CA ALA A 183 -63.01 -29.42 -16.83
C ALA A 183 -63.71 -30.79 -17.07
N GLY A 184 -63.02 -31.89 -16.76
CA GLY A 184 -63.55 -33.25 -16.94
C GLY A 184 -63.57 -33.72 -18.40
N SER A 185 -62.68 -33.27 -19.28
CA SER A 185 -62.48 -33.83 -20.63
C SER A 185 -61.06 -33.62 -21.14
N CYS A 186 -60.53 -34.55 -21.94
CA CYS A 186 -59.25 -34.35 -22.63
C CYS A 186 -59.42 -33.29 -23.73
N VAL A 187 -58.54 -32.29 -23.75
CA VAL A 187 -58.50 -31.18 -24.70
C VAL A 187 -57.13 -31.15 -25.38
N GLU A 188 -57.10 -31.00 -26.70
CA GLU A 188 -55.86 -30.84 -27.46
C GLU A 188 -55.27 -29.44 -27.26
N SER A 189 -53.98 -29.38 -26.94
CA SER A 189 -53.16 -28.17 -26.88
C SER A 189 -52.03 -28.30 -27.89
N ILE A 190 -51.94 -27.36 -28.83
CA ILE A 190 -50.85 -27.33 -29.82
C ILE A 190 -49.74 -26.45 -29.26
N VAL A 191 -48.65 -27.09 -28.84
CA VAL A 191 -47.44 -26.41 -28.37
C VAL A 191 -46.56 -26.08 -29.58
N TYR A 192 -46.19 -24.80 -29.71
CA TYR A 192 -45.20 -24.32 -30.66
C TYR A 192 -43.95 -23.90 -29.90
N GLU A 193 -42.80 -24.41 -30.33
CA GLU A 193 -41.50 -24.08 -29.79
C GLU A 193 -40.67 -23.48 -30.93
N TYR A 194 -40.36 -22.19 -30.83
CA TYR A 194 -39.46 -21.51 -31.76
C TYR A 194 -38.03 -21.92 -31.43
N ILE A 195 -37.29 -22.32 -32.45
CA ILE A 195 -35.91 -22.82 -32.31
C ILE A 195 -34.93 -21.70 -32.60
N SER A 196 -35.22 -20.90 -33.64
CA SER A 196 -34.40 -19.76 -34.07
C SER A 196 -35.22 -18.82 -34.97
N TYR A 197 -35.06 -17.52 -34.81
CA TYR A 197 -35.65 -16.47 -35.63
C TYR A 197 -34.62 -15.88 -36.61
N LEU A 198 -35.11 -15.26 -37.70
CA LEU A 198 -34.30 -14.36 -38.54
C LEU A 198 -33.95 -13.10 -37.70
N GLY A 199 -32.92 -13.25 -36.89
CA GLY A 199 -32.74 -12.55 -35.61
C GLY A 199 -31.55 -13.09 -34.81
N ASP A 200 -31.43 -14.42 -34.75
CA ASP A 200 -30.63 -15.11 -33.75
C ASP A 200 -29.34 -15.69 -34.35
N SER A 201 -28.30 -15.83 -33.52
CA SER A 201 -26.95 -16.26 -33.93
C SER A 201 -26.78 -17.78 -34.09
N ASP A 202 -27.78 -18.42 -34.70
CA ASP A 202 -27.74 -19.80 -35.19
C ASP A 202 -28.69 -20.04 -36.38
N TYR A 203 -29.14 -18.96 -37.03
CA TYR A 203 -30.34 -18.99 -37.87
C TYR A 203 -30.17 -19.78 -39.15
N CYS A 204 -29.08 -19.56 -39.90
CA CYS A 204 -28.83 -20.35 -41.11
C CYS A 204 -28.47 -21.79 -40.78
N ASP A 205 -27.87 -22.01 -39.60
CA ASP A 205 -27.44 -23.31 -39.08
C ASP A 205 -28.65 -24.21 -38.75
N LYS A 206 -29.56 -23.77 -37.88
CA LYS A 206 -30.80 -24.52 -37.56
C LYS A 206 -31.73 -24.65 -38.76
N ARG A 207 -31.65 -23.72 -39.73
CA ARG A 207 -32.40 -23.81 -40.99
C ARG A 207 -31.78 -24.82 -41.97
N ALA A 208 -30.45 -24.94 -42.03
CA ALA A 208 -29.79 -25.98 -42.80
C ALA A 208 -30.15 -27.38 -42.25
N ASP A 209 -29.99 -27.57 -40.95
CA ASP A 209 -30.23 -28.84 -40.23
C ASP A 209 -31.69 -29.32 -40.34
N TYR A 210 -32.66 -28.48 -39.95
CA TYR A 210 -34.05 -28.92 -39.80
C TYR A 210 -34.93 -28.69 -41.03
N CYS A 211 -34.52 -27.81 -41.96
CA CYS A 211 -35.39 -27.37 -43.06
C CYS A 211 -34.91 -27.77 -44.46
N THR A 212 -33.73 -28.41 -44.59
CA THR A 212 -33.09 -28.78 -45.88
C THR A 212 -32.94 -27.62 -46.89
N THR A 213 -33.05 -26.37 -46.43
CA THR A 213 -33.09 -25.18 -47.27
C THR A 213 -32.09 -24.15 -46.76
N LYS A 214 -31.09 -23.88 -47.59
CA LYS A 214 -29.98 -22.97 -47.33
C LYS A 214 -30.40 -21.50 -47.27
N CYS A 215 -29.59 -20.68 -46.60
CA CYS A 215 -29.78 -19.23 -46.56
C CYS A 215 -29.53 -18.58 -47.92
N THR A 216 -30.28 -17.52 -48.19
CA THR A 216 -30.33 -16.83 -49.48
C THR A 216 -29.68 -15.44 -49.40
N HIS A 217 -29.56 -14.76 -50.54
CA HIS A 217 -28.82 -13.49 -50.65
C HIS A 217 -29.34 -12.43 -49.67
N GLY A 218 -28.44 -11.85 -48.88
CA GLY A 218 -28.79 -10.86 -47.86
C GLY A 218 -29.42 -11.42 -46.59
N GLN A 219 -29.39 -12.75 -46.37
CA GLN A 219 -29.61 -13.33 -45.05
C GLN A 219 -28.28 -13.38 -44.29
N TYR A 220 -28.33 -13.02 -43.01
CA TYR A 220 -27.20 -12.94 -42.11
C TYR A 220 -27.05 -14.22 -41.27
N ASP A 221 -25.94 -14.30 -40.53
CA ASP A 221 -25.58 -15.38 -39.62
C ASP A 221 -25.26 -16.70 -40.34
N CYS A 222 -24.04 -16.81 -40.86
CA CYS A 222 -23.48 -18.01 -41.48
C CYS A 222 -22.04 -18.28 -41.03
N ASP A 223 -21.84 -19.35 -40.25
CA ASP A 223 -20.49 -19.81 -39.89
C ASP A 223 -19.66 -20.26 -41.11
N SER A 224 -20.30 -20.59 -42.24
CA SER A 224 -19.60 -21.02 -43.44
C SER A 224 -20.33 -20.85 -44.79
N ASN A 225 -19.54 -20.98 -45.87
CA ASN A 225 -20.04 -21.15 -47.24
C ASN A 225 -20.97 -22.37 -47.42
N SER A 226 -21.10 -23.25 -46.42
CA SER A 226 -21.93 -24.44 -46.46
C SER A 226 -23.40 -24.15 -46.16
N GLU A 227 -23.75 -23.11 -45.40
CA GLU A 227 -25.16 -22.76 -45.12
C GLU A 227 -25.75 -21.85 -46.22
N CYS A 228 -24.90 -21.22 -47.04
CA CYS A 228 -25.31 -20.36 -48.15
C CYS A 228 -25.78 -21.12 -49.41
N ALA A 229 -26.80 -20.58 -50.07
CA ALA A 229 -27.33 -21.10 -51.33
C ALA A 229 -26.32 -21.02 -52.48
N SER A 230 -26.44 -21.92 -53.45
CA SER A 230 -25.46 -22.09 -54.54
C SER A 230 -25.25 -20.80 -55.36
N GLY A 231 -24.02 -20.31 -55.40
CA GLY A 231 -23.64 -19.04 -56.05
C GLY A 231 -23.42 -17.88 -55.07
N LEU A 232 -23.62 -18.11 -53.77
CA LEU A 232 -23.29 -17.20 -52.67
C LEU A 232 -22.10 -17.74 -51.86
N GLU A 233 -21.39 -16.82 -51.23
CA GLU A 233 -20.33 -17.05 -50.25
C GLU A 233 -20.73 -16.31 -48.96
N CYS A 234 -20.41 -16.87 -47.80
CA CYS A 234 -20.55 -16.12 -46.56
C CYS A 234 -19.44 -15.05 -46.47
N LYS A 235 -19.80 -13.86 -45.96
CA LYS A 235 -18.92 -12.70 -45.82
C LYS A 235 -19.20 -12.02 -44.47
N GLY A 236 -18.15 -11.67 -43.74
CA GLY A 236 -18.18 -11.04 -42.42
C GLY A 236 -17.14 -11.68 -41.49
N GLY A 237 -17.16 -11.32 -40.21
CA GLY A 237 -16.23 -11.84 -39.21
C GLY A 237 -16.74 -13.13 -38.56
N ILE A 238 -16.02 -14.24 -38.76
CA ILE A 238 -16.32 -15.63 -38.31
C ILE A 238 -16.29 -15.80 -36.75
N SER A 239 -16.51 -14.71 -36.01
CA SER A 239 -16.50 -14.68 -34.54
C SER A 239 -17.36 -13.55 -33.95
N SER A 240 -18.20 -12.85 -34.75
CA SER A 240 -18.88 -11.64 -34.26
C SER A 240 -20.18 -11.26 -35.00
N ILE A 241 -21.28 -11.96 -34.71
CA ILE A 241 -22.70 -11.50 -34.80
C ILE A 241 -23.10 -10.73 -36.08
N GLY A 242 -22.45 -10.99 -37.21
CA GLY A 242 -22.27 -9.95 -38.23
C GLY A 242 -21.64 -10.44 -39.53
N ASP A 243 -22.08 -11.59 -40.02
CA ASP A 243 -21.79 -12.08 -41.36
C ASP A 243 -23.08 -12.39 -42.14
N GLY A 244 -22.95 -12.72 -43.43
CA GLY A 244 -24.10 -13.04 -44.27
C GLY A 244 -23.76 -13.53 -45.68
N CYS A 245 -24.75 -14.17 -46.32
CA CYS A 245 -24.60 -14.79 -47.64
C CYS A 245 -24.67 -13.74 -48.77
N CYS A 246 -23.51 -13.39 -49.34
CA CYS A 246 -23.35 -12.43 -50.42
C CYS A 246 -22.87 -13.06 -51.74
N TYR A 247 -22.93 -12.32 -52.84
CA TYR A 247 -22.18 -12.71 -54.03
C TYR A 247 -20.67 -12.50 -53.80
N SER A 248 -19.82 -13.26 -54.48
CA SER A 248 -18.35 -13.16 -54.33
C SER A 248 -17.73 -11.85 -54.84
N SER A 249 -18.54 -10.96 -55.42
CA SER A 249 -18.19 -9.58 -55.82
C SER A 249 -18.80 -8.52 -54.90
N GLU A 250 -19.23 -8.91 -53.69
CA GLU A 250 -19.85 -8.05 -52.69
C GLU A 250 -19.21 -8.31 -51.32
N TYR A 251 -19.30 -7.31 -50.45
CA TYR A 251 -18.91 -7.36 -49.05
C TYR A 251 -20.18 -7.31 -48.18
N TRP A 252 -20.17 -8.01 -47.05
CA TRP A 252 -21.17 -7.78 -46.01
C TRP A 252 -20.88 -6.45 -45.31
N ASN A 253 -21.93 -5.72 -44.90
CA ASN A 253 -21.85 -4.48 -44.15
C ASN A 253 -22.67 -4.62 -42.87
N ASP A 254 -21.94 -4.91 -41.79
CA ASP A 254 -22.40 -5.24 -40.45
C ASP A 254 -23.31 -4.14 -39.88
N ASN A 255 -22.97 -2.86 -40.13
CA ASN A 255 -23.75 -1.69 -39.73
C ASN A 255 -25.13 -1.59 -40.42
N THR A 256 -25.38 -2.38 -41.47
CA THR A 256 -26.63 -2.33 -42.25
C THR A 256 -27.29 -3.68 -42.50
N ASN A 257 -26.64 -4.77 -42.06
CA ASN A 257 -26.97 -6.18 -42.30
C ASN A 257 -27.34 -6.49 -43.75
N LYS A 258 -26.48 -6.07 -44.70
CA LYS A 258 -26.66 -6.20 -46.15
C LYS A 258 -25.35 -6.40 -46.90
N CYS A 259 -25.45 -7.03 -48.07
CA CYS A 259 -24.40 -7.08 -49.07
C CYS A 259 -24.31 -5.75 -49.85
N VAL A 260 -23.09 -5.25 -50.09
CA VAL A 260 -22.77 -3.99 -50.78
C VAL A 260 -21.52 -4.16 -51.66
N GLN A 261 -21.26 -3.25 -52.60
CA GLN A 261 -20.01 -3.31 -53.40
C GLN A 261 -18.81 -2.67 -52.67
N CYS A 262 -19.08 -1.80 -51.71
CA CYS A 262 -18.13 -1.24 -50.76
C CYS A 262 -18.90 -0.77 -49.51
N TYR A 263 -18.22 -0.72 -48.36
CA TYR A 263 -18.66 -0.03 -47.15
C TYR A 263 -17.64 1.00 -46.64
N SER A 264 -16.40 0.96 -47.13
CA SER A 264 -15.36 1.95 -46.86
C SER A 264 -14.64 2.35 -48.14
N ASP A 265 -14.05 3.55 -48.15
CA ASP A 265 -13.31 4.09 -49.32
C ASP A 265 -12.08 3.23 -49.66
N SER A 266 -11.47 2.61 -48.65
CA SER A 266 -10.37 1.63 -48.78
C SER A 266 -10.69 0.37 -49.60
N GLN A 267 -11.96 0.12 -49.93
CA GLN A 267 -12.40 -0.97 -50.80
C GLN A 267 -12.59 -0.53 -52.26
N CYS A 268 -12.52 0.78 -52.54
CA CYS A 268 -12.51 1.33 -53.88
C CYS A 268 -11.09 1.28 -54.49
N GLN A 269 -10.96 1.71 -55.75
CA GLN A 269 -9.63 1.80 -56.38
C GLN A 269 -8.80 2.87 -55.64
N ALA A 270 -7.60 2.52 -55.19
CA ALA A 270 -6.74 3.46 -54.47
C ALA A 270 -6.50 4.78 -55.23
N ASP A 271 -6.52 5.87 -54.46
CA ASP A 271 -6.28 7.24 -54.93
C ASP A 271 -4.94 7.37 -55.65
N TYR A 272 -4.91 8.22 -56.67
CA TYR A 272 -3.67 8.53 -57.37
C TYR A 272 -3.68 9.93 -57.96
N CYS A 273 -2.49 10.51 -58.05
CA CYS A 273 -2.26 11.75 -58.76
C CYS A 273 -1.40 11.53 -60.00
N THR A 274 -1.57 12.42 -60.98
CA THR A 274 -0.68 12.52 -62.13
C THR A 274 0.69 13.09 -61.74
N ASP A 275 1.70 12.86 -62.58
CA ASP A 275 3.06 13.39 -62.37
C ASP A 275 3.07 14.93 -62.29
N TRP A 276 3.88 15.47 -61.39
CA TRP A 276 4.08 16.91 -61.24
C TRP A 276 4.70 17.55 -62.49
N GLN A 277 4.02 18.54 -63.07
CA GLN A 277 4.59 19.39 -64.12
C GLN A 277 5.13 20.69 -63.50
N THR A 278 6.43 20.95 -63.66
CA THR A 278 7.12 22.10 -63.05
C THR A 278 7.46 23.19 -64.05
N ILE A 279 7.29 24.44 -63.64
CA ILE A 279 7.68 25.68 -64.33
C ILE A 279 8.56 26.50 -63.39
N CYS A 280 9.76 26.85 -63.84
CA CYS A 280 10.72 27.64 -63.07
C CYS A 280 10.96 29.00 -63.73
N THR A 281 10.97 30.07 -62.92
CA THR A 281 11.31 31.43 -63.32
C THR A 281 12.35 32.05 -62.37
N THR A 282 12.78 33.29 -62.62
CA THR A 282 13.72 33.98 -61.73
C THR A 282 13.16 34.25 -60.33
N SER A 283 11.84 34.42 -60.22
CA SER A 283 11.13 34.90 -59.03
C SER A 283 10.02 33.97 -58.51
N GLN A 284 9.77 32.85 -59.19
CA GLN A 284 8.72 31.88 -58.85
C GLN A 284 9.10 30.48 -59.34
N VAL A 285 8.98 29.48 -58.46
CA VAL A 285 8.93 28.05 -58.79
C VAL A 285 7.48 27.59 -58.67
N LYS A 286 6.95 26.87 -59.66
CA LYS A 286 5.56 26.41 -59.64
C LYS A 286 5.44 24.99 -60.15
N ARG A 287 4.67 24.13 -59.48
CA ARG A 287 4.29 22.81 -60.00
C ARG A 287 2.80 22.50 -59.88
N THR A 288 2.28 21.71 -60.81
CA THR A 288 0.85 21.35 -60.90
C THR A 288 0.66 19.88 -61.20
N ARG A 289 -0.36 19.25 -60.60
CA ARG A 289 -0.86 17.90 -60.93
C ARG A 289 -2.38 17.82 -60.75
N THR A 290 -2.97 16.71 -61.16
CA THR A 290 -4.39 16.39 -60.89
C THR A 290 -4.46 15.08 -60.11
N CYS A 291 -5.22 15.09 -59.01
CA CYS A 291 -5.48 13.93 -58.17
C CYS A 291 -6.90 13.38 -58.41
N TYR A 292 -7.02 12.06 -58.32
CA TYR A 292 -8.25 11.29 -58.38
C TYR A 292 -8.46 10.66 -56.99
N ASP A 293 -9.60 10.99 -56.40
CA ASP A 293 -10.05 10.63 -55.05
C ASP A 293 -11.26 9.70 -55.23
N TYR A 294 -11.17 8.46 -54.75
CA TYR A 294 -12.13 7.38 -54.95
C TYR A 294 -12.80 6.98 -53.64
N TYR A 295 -14.11 7.24 -53.57
CA TYR A 295 -14.89 7.08 -52.35
C TYR A 295 -16.13 6.21 -52.57
N CYS A 296 -16.56 5.52 -51.52
CA CYS A 296 -17.77 4.73 -51.49
C CYS A 296 -18.99 5.64 -51.25
N THR A 297 -19.96 5.64 -52.17
CA THR A 297 -21.22 6.36 -51.94
C THR A 297 -22.04 5.68 -50.84
N SER A 298 -22.93 6.44 -50.19
CA SER A 298 -23.89 5.93 -49.19
C SER A 298 -24.92 4.91 -49.73
N SER A 299 -24.85 4.57 -51.02
CA SER A 299 -25.56 3.45 -51.64
C SER A 299 -24.70 2.18 -51.80
N GLY A 300 -23.48 2.16 -51.24
CA GLY A 300 -22.55 1.04 -51.33
C GLY A 300 -21.96 0.85 -52.73
N THR A 301 -21.50 1.94 -53.37
CA THR A 301 -20.97 1.93 -54.75
C THR A 301 -19.81 2.91 -54.89
N CYS A 302 -18.68 2.49 -55.47
CA CYS A 302 -17.52 3.37 -55.67
C CYS A 302 -17.79 4.48 -56.71
N SER A 303 -17.37 5.69 -56.37
CA SER A 303 -17.38 6.91 -57.19
C SER A 303 -15.98 7.56 -57.15
N TYR A 304 -15.76 8.65 -57.88
CA TYR A 304 -14.54 9.46 -57.72
C TYR A 304 -14.75 10.95 -57.98
N THR A 305 -13.90 11.79 -57.38
CA THR A 305 -13.75 13.22 -57.71
C THR A 305 -12.40 13.49 -58.37
N THR A 306 -12.19 14.71 -58.88
CA THR A 306 -10.90 15.13 -59.46
C THR A 306 -10.52 16.53 -59.01
N THR A 307 -9.37 16.66 -58.34
CA THR A 307 -8.89 17.93 -57.77
C THR A 307 -7.57 18.35 -58.42
N PRO A 308 -7.48 19.56 -59.00
CA PRO A 308 -6.23 20.09 -59.54
C PRO A 308 -5.38 20.71 -58.41
N GLU A 309 -4.24 20.10 -58.10
CA GLU A 309 -3.27 20.65 -57.17
C GLU A 309 -2.32 21.65 -57.85
N THR A 310 -1.93 22.68 -57.11
CA THR A 310 -0.95 23.68 -57.55
C THR A 310 -0.13 24.12 -56.34
N GLN A 311 1.18 23.93 -56.40
CA GLN A 311 2.14 24.44 -55.42
C GLN A 311 2.99 25.52 -56.07
N THR A 312 3.22 26.64 -55.37
CA THR A 312 3.91 27.82 -55.90
C THR A 312 4.76 28.41 -54.79
N TRP A 313 6.06 28.57 -55.03
CA TRP A 313 7.01 29.22 -54.14
C TRP A 313 7.54 30.47 -54.84
N ASP A 314 7.18 31.65 -54.31
CA ASP A 314 7.67 32.94 -54.79
C ASP A 314 8.98 33.32 -54.09
N ASN A 315 9.78 34.18 -54.71
CA ASN A 315 11.06 34.65 -54.17
C ASN A 315 10.86 35.37 -52.84
N GLY A 316 11.23 34.73 -51.73
CA GLY A 316 11.06 35.25 -50.37
C GLY A 316 9.96 34.57 -49.56
N HIS A 317 9.85 33.24 -49.71
CA HIS A 317 8.97 32.36 -48.95
C HIS A 317 9.77 31.10 -48.62
N GLU A 318 9.96 30.84 -47.31
CA GLU A 318 10.73 29.85 -46.48
C GLU A 318 11.33 28.54 -47.07
N ASP A 319 11.39 28.41 -48.37
CA ASP A 319 11.68 27.20 -49.11
C ASP A 319 12.15 27.55 -50.55
N PHE A 320 12.31 28.83 -50.90
CA PHE A 320 12.42 29.24 -52.30
C PHE A 320 13.73 28.78 -52.93
N CYS A 321 14.88 29.03 -52.29
CA CYS A 321 16.17 28.60 -52.82
C CYS A 321 16.30 27.06 -52.81
N LYS A 322 15.78 26.42 -51.76
CA LYS A 322 15.63 24.97 -51.58
C LYS A 322 14.86 24.32 -52.75
N LYS A 323 13.62 24.75 -53.02
CA LYS A 323 12.76 24.21 -54.10
C LYS A 323 13.20 24.61 -55.51
N LYS A 324 13.88 25.75 -55.67
CA LYS A 324 14.52 26.15 -56.92
C LYS A 324 15.72 25.26 -57.26
N LYS A 325 16.52 24.88 -56.26
CA LYS A 325 17.58 23.88 -56.43
C LYS A 325 16.99 22.49 -56.70
N GLU A 326 15.99 22.07 -55.93
CA GLU A 326 15.35 20.74 -56.03
C GLU A 326 14.71 20.51 -57.41
N TYR A 327 13.86 21.43 -57.88
CA TYR A 327 13.07 21.22 -59.10
C TYR A 327 13.59 21.93 -60.35
N CYS A 328 14.50 22.90 -60.22
CA CYS A 328 15.09 23.64 -61.36
C CYS A 328 16.59 23.34 -61.56
N GLY A 329 17.24 22.61 -60.64
CA GLY A 329 18.65 22.23 -60.72
C GLY A 329 19.64 23.37 -60.55
N VAL A 330 19.21 24.54 -60.08
CA VAL A 330 20.04 25.74 -59.88
C VAL A 330 19.74 26.43 -58.56
N GLY A 331 20.79 26.77 -57.80
CA GLY A 331 20.68 27.50 -56.54
C GLY A 331 20.41 29.00 -56.70
N CYS A 332 20.29 29.68 -55.56
CA CYS A 332 20.03 31.12 -55.50
C CYS A 332 21.26 31.98 -55.81
N SER A 333 21.04 33.09 -56.52
CA SER A 333 22.10 34.04 -56.89
C SER A 333 22.43 35.02 -55.76
N ARG A 334 23.58 35.70 -55.82
CA ARG A 334 23.98 36.67 -54.78
C ARG A 334 22.93 37.77 -54.61
N GLY A 335 22.47 37.98 -53.38
CA GLY A 335 21.38 38.92 -53.08
C GLY A 335 19.97 38.36 -53.32
N GLN A 336 19.81 37.06 -53.60
CA GLN A 336 18.58 36.35 -53.30
C GLN A 336 18.63 35.90 -51.84
N TYR A 337 17.54 36.17 -51.13
CA TYR A 337 17.31 35.79 -49.74
C TYR A 337 16.61 34.43 -49.66
N ASP A 338 16.49 33.86 -48.46
CA ASP A 338 15.76 32.62 -48.14
C ASP A 338 16.54 31.32 -48.49
N CYS A 339 17.62 31.03 -47.77
CA CYS A 339 18.49 29.86 -47.91
C CYS A 339 18.84 29.15 -46.58
N ASP A 340 18.27 27.96 -46.34
CA ASP A 340 18.59 27.18 -45.13
C ASP A 340 20.08 26.77 -45.06
N TYR A 341 20.74 26.61 -46.21
CA TYR A 341 22.11 26.09 -46.29
C TYR A 341 22.94 26.73 -47.41
N ASP A 342 24.25 26.85 -47.19
CA ASP A 342 25.27 27.18 -48.22
C ASP A 342 25.09 26.38 -49.53
N SER A 343 24.62 25.13 -49.41
CA SER A 343 24.42 24.24 -50.55
C SER A 343 23.30 24.69 -51.51
N GLU A 344 22.45 25.63 -51.10
CA GLU A 344 21.30 26.15 -51.85
C GLU A 344 21.61 27.43 -52.61
N CYS A 345 22.73 28.06 -52.29
CA CYS A 345 23.31 29.14 -53.07
C CYS A 345 24.01 28.63 -54.34
N ALA A 346 24.12 29.50 -55.34
CA ALA A 346 24.94 29.26 -56.52
C ALA A 346 26.43 29.23 -56.14
N SER A 347 27.20 28.35 -56.80
CA SER A 347 28.56 27.99 -56.39
C SER A 347 29.50 29.17 -56.19
N GLY A 348 30.11 29.26 -55.01
CA GLY A 348 31.01 30.36 -54.60
C GLY A 348 30.35 31.40 -53.68
N LEU A 349 29.09 31.19 -53.31
CA LEU A 349 28.37 31.96 -52.31
C LEU A 349 28.08 31.09 -51.08
N ASN A 350 27.99 31.73 -49.92
CA ASN A 350 27.55 31.16 -48.65
C ASN A 350 26.20 31.82 -48.28
N CYS A 351 25.34 31.14 -47.53
CA CYS A 351 24.21 31.82 -46.91
C CYS A 351 24.68 32.60 -45.66
N LYS A 352 24.03 33.74 -45.39
CA LYS A 352 24.34 34.67 -44.30
C LYS A 352 23.06 35.28 -43.75
N GLY A 353 22.97 35.44 -42.44
CA GLY A 353 21.78 35.86 -41.71
C GLY A 353 21.37 34.82 -40.66
N PRO A 354 20.21 34.97 -40.02
CA PRO A 354 19.66 33.98 -39.09
C PRO A 354 19.15 32.76 -39.87
N ILE A 355 19.96 31.70 -39.90
CA ILE A 355 19.71 30.45 -40.64
C ILE A 355 18.35 29.86 -40.25
N GLY A 356 17.53 29.54 -41.26
CA GLY A 356 16.22 28.91 -41.06
C GLY A 356 15.11 29.91 -40.78
N GLY A 357 15.21 31.12 -41.33
CA GLY A 357 14.17 32.13 -41.26
C GLY A 357 14.22 33.11 -42.43
N ASN A 358 13.10 33.79 -42.68
CA ASN A 358 12.83 34.66 -43.85
C ASN A 358 13.76 35.90 -44.04
N LEU A 359 14.89 35.95 -43.33
CA LEU A 359 15.81 37.07 -43.24
C LEU A 359 17.28 36.69 -43.51
N ASP A 360 17.58 35.48 -44.00
CA ASP A 360 18.93 35.12 -44.49
C ASP A 360 19.09 35.30 -46.03
N GLY A 361 20.31 35.18 -46.56
CA GLY A 361 20.56 35.30 -47.99
C GLY A 361 21.97 34.98 -48.50
N CYS A 362 22.07 34.71 -49.80
CA CYS A 362 23.31 34.27 -50.44
C CYS A 362 24.30 35.44 -50.68
N CYS A 363 25.46 35.39 -50.01
CA CYS A 363 26.53 36.39 -50.05
C CYS A 363 27.91 35.79 -50.35
N ASN A 364 28.91 36.63 -50.63
CA ASN A 364 30.31 36.15 -50.67
C ASN A 364 30.80 35.81 -49.26
N THR A 365 31.80 34.94 -49.13
CA THR A 365 32.34 34.47 -47.83
C THR A 365 32.87 35.60 -46.93
N ASN A 366 33.25 36.75 -47.51
CA ASN A 366 33.74 37.94 -46.80
C ASN A 366 32.68 39.03 -46.57
N GLU A 367 31.41 38.74 -46.82
CA GLU A 367 30.29 39.67 -46.64
C GLU A 367 29.33 39.14 -45.56
N GLN A 368 28.73 40.07 -44.82
CA GLN A 368 27.58 39.84 -43.94
C GLN A 368 26.29 40.20 -44.67
N TRP A 369 25.16 39.65 -44.20
CA TRP A 369 23.83 40.04 -44.66
C TRP A 369 23.31 41.23 -43.83
N ASP A 370 22.54 42.10 -44.48
CA ASP A 370 21.94 43.32 -43.94
C ASP A 370 20.43 43.15 -43.97
N ASP A 371 19.87 42.59 -42.90
CA ASP A 371 18.45 42.19 -42.76
C ASP A 371 17.49 43.35 -43.07
N ALA A 372 17.86 44.58 -42.68
CA ALA A 372 17.10 45.79 -42.93
C ALA A 372 17.24 46.32 -44.37
N GLY A 373 18.28 45.88 -45.08
CA GLY A 373 18.62 46.28 -46.44
C GLY A 373 18.41 45.22 -47.52
N TYR A 374 18.11 43.97 -47.13
CA TYR A 374 18.02 42.76 -47.96
C TYR A 374 19.19 42.64 -48.96
N ARG A 375 20.43 42.71 -48.46
CA ARG A 375 21.66 42.76 -49.26
C ARG A 375 22.91 42.31 -48.49
N CYS A 376 24.03 42.15 -49.19
CA CYS A 376 25.35 41.85 -48.61
C CYS A 376 26.20 43.13 -48.39
N VAL A 377 26.98 43.18 -47.30
CA VAL A 377 27.85 44.31 -46.86
C VAL A 377 29.13 43.81 -46.15
N GLU A 378 30.14 44.66 -45.90
CA GLU A 378 31.42 44.23 -45.26
C GLU A 378 31.47 44.43 -43.72
N CYS A 379 31.03 45.57 -43.15
CA CYS A 379 30.70 45.69 -41.72
C CYS A 379 29.45 46.56 -41.48
N LEU A 380 28.65 46.20 -40.46
CA LEU A 380 27.39 46.88 -40.09
C LEU A 380 27.54 47.84 -38.89
N SER A 381 28.50 47.58 -38.01
CA SER A 381 28.78 48.35 -36.79
C SER A 381 30.19 48.05 -36.29
N ASP A 382 30.68 48.81 -35.31
CA ASP A 382 32.03 48.66 -34.73
C ASP A 382 32.27 47.23 -34.21
N SER A 383 31.25 46.61 -33.60
CA SER A 383 31.25 45.22 -33.12
C SER A 383 31.43 44.14 -34.22
N HIS A 384 31.37 44.50 -35.50
CA HIS A 384 31.68 43.60 -36.63
C HIS A 384 33.13 43.74 -37.11
N CYS A 385 33.89 44.68 -36.56
CA CYS A 385 35.34 44.71 -36.67
C CYS A 385 35.98 43.76 -35.65
N HIS A 386 37.30 43.61 -35.70
CA HIS A 386 38.00 42.74 -34.74
C HIS A 386 37.83 43.32 -33.33
N SER A 387 37.40 42.51 -32.36
CA SER A 387 37.07 42.96 -31.01
C SER A 387 38.22 43.72 -30.34
N ASP A 388 37.88 44.81 -29.66
CA ASP A 388 38.80 45.52 -28.77
C ASP A 388 39.49 44.54 -27.82
N TYR A 389 40.81 44.65 -27.73
CA TYR A 389 41.60 43.77 -26.87
C TYR A 389 42.77 44.51 -26.25
N CYS A 390 43.07 44.15 -25.01
CA CYS A 390 44.32 44.52 -24.37
C CYS A 390 45.30 43.35 -24.44
N THR A 391 46.59 43.67 -24.44
CA THR A 391 47.61 42.67 -24.08
C THR A 391 47.34 42.17 -22.66
N GLU A 392 47.79 40.96 -22.36
CA GLU A 392 47.80 40.46 -20.99
C GLU A 392 48.54 41.39 -20.02
N TRP A 393 48.11 41.36 -18.76
CA TRP A 393 48.72 42.13 -17.68
C TRP A 393 50.13 41.63 -17.36
N ALA A 394 51.15 42.45 -17.63
CA ALA A 394 52.53 42.16 -17.27
C ALA A 394 52.79 42.60 -15.82
N TYR A 395 52.89 41.63 -14.90
CA TYR A 395 53.19 41.90 -13.50
C TYR A 395 54.68 42.21 -13.27
N THR A 396 54.96 43.21 -12.43
CA THR A 396 56.32 43.55 -11.99
C THR A 396 56.36 43.77 -10.48
N CYS A 397 57.33 43.12 -9.84
CA CYS A 397 57.45 43.08 -8.38
C CYS A 397 58.72 43.81 -7.92
N THR A 398 58.58 44.63 -6.90
CA THR A 398 59.67 45.32 -6.19
C THR A 398 59.75 44.83 -4.74
N SER A 399 60.76 45.26 -3.99
CA SER A 399 60.86 44.95 -2.55
C SER A 399 59.78 45.62 -1.68
N THR A 400 58.89 46.43 -2.26
CA THR A 400 57.88 47.21 -1.53
C THR A 400 56.51 47.30 -2.22
N GLN A 401 56.36 46.87 -3.47
CA GLN A 401 55.11 46.94 -4.25
C GLN A 401 55.03 45.87 -5.35
N VAL A 402 53.83 45.35 -5.61
CA VAL A 402 53.42 44.59 -6.80
C VAL A 402 52.66 45.54 -7.75
N LYS A 403 52.93 45.47 -9.05
CA LYS A 403 52.32 46.33 -10.09
C LYS A 403 51.99 45.53 -11.34
N ARG A 404 51.09 46.04 -12.18
CA ARG A 404 50.79 45.45 -13.51
C ARG A 404 50.58 46.52 -14.59
N GLU A 405 50.99 46.21 -15.82
CA GLU A 405 50.90 47.10 -16.98
C GLU A 405 50.36 46.37 -18.23
N ARG A 406 49.64 47.06 -19.12
CA ARG A 406 49.15 46.51 -20.41
C ARG A 406 48.97 47.58 -21.49
N THR A 407 48.61 47.18 -22.71
CA THR A 407 48.25 48.08 -23.83
C THR A 407 47.00 47.59 -24.55
N CYS A 408 46.03 48.47 -24.73
CA CYS A 408 44.73 48.21 -25.35
C CYS A 408 44.65 48.74 -26.78
N TYR A 409 43.92 48.01 -27.63
CA TYR A 409 43.62 48.29 -29.02
C TYR A 409 42.09 48.42 -29.17
N ASP A 410 41.65 49.47 -29.84
CA ASP A 410 40.25 49.93 -29.97
C ASP A 410 39.90 50.00 -31.47
N TYR A 411 38.88 49.26 -31.92
CA TYR A 411 38.55 49.01 -33.33
C TYR A 411 37.13 49.47 -33.70
N TYR A 412 36.97 50.09 -34.87
CA TYR A 412 35.68 50.68 -35.31
C TYR A 412 35.42 50.54 -36.81
N CYS A 413 34.13 50.52 -37.19
CA CYS A 413 33.60 50.41 -38.55
C CYS A 413 33.32 51.82 -39.10
N THR A 414 34.02 52.19 -40.17
CA THR A 414 33.81 53.48 -40.85
C THR A 414 32.42 53.55 -41.50
N SER A 415 31.90 54.77 -41.70
CA SER A 415 30.60 55.05 -42.35
C SER A 415 30.49 54.61 -43.83
N SER A 416 31.48 53.87 -44.34
CA SER A 416 31.51 53.21 -45.64
C SER A 416 31.50 51.67 -45.54
N GLY A 417 31.43 51.10 -44.34
CA GLY A 417 31.43 49.65 -44.11
C GLY A 417 32.81 49.00 -44.11
N MET A 418 33.87 49.68 -43.63
CA MET A 418 35.24 49.14 -43.54
C MET A 418 35.89 49.46 -42.18
N CYS A 419 36.74 48.57 -41.64
CA CYS A 419 37.30 48.67 -40.28
C CYS A 419 38.62 49.47 -40.14
N ALA A 420 38.84 50.07 -38.95
CA ALA A 420 40.05 50.80 -38.53
C ALA A 420 40.31 50.65 -36.99
N TYR A 421 41.43 51.18 -36.44
CA TYR A 421 41.74 51.07 -34.99
C TYR A 421 42.65 52.18 -34.40
N THR A 422 42.75 52.24 -33.06
CA THR A 422 43.67 53.09 -32.24
C THR A 422 44.31 52.31 -31.05
N THR A 423 45.20 52.91 -30.26
CA THR A 423 45.89 52.24 -29.12
C THR A 423 46.15 53.13 -27.88
N ASN A 424 46.04 52.55 -26.67
CA ASN A 424 46.21 53.22 -25.37
C ASN A 424 46.92 52.33 -24.32
N PRO A 425 47.93 52.80 -23.56
CA PRO A 425 48.61 52.02 -22.50
C PRO A 425 48.05 52.28 -21.08
N GLU A 426 48.10 51.27 -20.20
CA GLU A 426 47.60 51.29 -18.82
C GLU A 426 48.62 50.71 -17.82
N SER A 427 48.65 51.21 -16.57
CA SER A 427 49.60 50.81 -15.52
C SER A 427 49.02 51.12 -14.13
N GLU A 428 49.07 50.16 -13.20
CA GLU A 428 48.54 50.30 -11.84
C GLU A 428 49.36 49.55 -10.76
N VAL A 429 49.16 49.94 -9.50
CA VAL A 429 49.71 49.26 -8.32
C VAL A 429 48.66 48.29 -7.80
N VAL A 430 49.07 47.05 -7.54
CA VAL A 430 48.17 46.00 -7.05
C VAL A 430 48.18 45.98 -5.52
N SER A 431 49.37 45.90 -4.91
CA SER A 431 49.57 45.89 -3.45
C SER A 431 50.93 46.45 -3.05
N SER A 432 51.07 47.00 -1.84
CA SER A 432 52.29 47.56 -1.26
C SER A 432 52.63 46.93 0.10
N ASN A 433 53.90 46.95 0.50
CA ASN A 433 54.37 46.35 1.76
C ASN A 433 53.72 47.05 2.98
N GLY A 434 52.70 46.41 3.55
CA GLY A 434 51.89 46.90 4.66
C GLY A 434 50.40 47.06 4.32
N ASP A 435 50.00 46.81 3.07
CA ASP A 435 48.62 46.55 2.66
C ASP A 435 48.26 45.08 2.97
N SER A 436 47.00 44.79 3.30
CA SER A 436 46.56 43.52 3.90
C SER A 436 46.32 42.36 2.92
N ASP A 437 47.13 42.33 1.88
CA ASP A 437 47.15 41.34 0.79
C ASP A 437 48.58 41.14 0.27
N TYR A 438 49.59 41.78 0.89
CA TYR A 438 50.90 41.94 0.28
C TYR A 438 51.67 40.63 0.15
N CYS A 439 51.57 39.73 1.12
CA CYS A 439 52.21 38.42 0.99
C CYS A 439 51.41 37.49 0.05
N ASN A 440 50.08 37.62 -0.03
CA ASN A 440 49.23 36.89 -0.98
C ASN A 440 49.57 37.26 -2.43
N GLU A 441 49.40 38.53 -2.80
CA GLU A 441 49.67 39.06 -4.15
C GLU A 441 51.11 38.80 -4.59
N ARG A 442 52.06 38.92 -3.66
CA ARG A 442 53.48 38.67 -3.92
C ARG A 442 53.81 37.17 -4.03
N SER A 443 53.07 36.27 -3.38
CA SER A 443 53.19 34.82 -3.54
C SER A 443 52.55 34.35 -4.86
N ALA A 444 51.42 34.95 -5.26
CA ALA A 444 50.69 34.63 -6.48
C ALA A 444 51.40 35.12 -7.77
N HIS A 445 51.97 36.33 -7.75
CA HIS A 445 52.48 36.99 -8.95
C HIS A 445 54.00 37.21 -8.99
N CYS A 446 54.75 36.83 -7.93
CA CYS A 446 56.20 36.99 -7.88
C CYS A 446 56.90 35.69 -7.46
N THR A 447 58.13 35.47 -7.96
CA THR A 447 58.94 34.29 -7.59
C THR A 447 59.57 34.39 -6.19
N THR A 448 59.12 35.30 -5.31
CA THR A 448 59.72 35.53 -3.99
C THR A 448 58.66 35.70 -2.90
N LYS A 449 58.57 34.72 -2.02
CA LYS A 449 57.72 34.70 -0.82
C LYS A 449 58.19 35.68 0.27
N CYS A 450 57.35 35.91 1.27
CA CYS A 450 57.64 36.79 2.40
C CYS A 450 58.70 36.18 3.35
N THR A 451 59.63 37.01 3.84
CA THR A 451 60.78 36.55 4.65
C THR A 451 60.55 36.70 6.15
N HIS A 452 61.47 36.17 6.98
CA HIS A 452 61.42 36.26 8.45
C HIS A 452 61.18 37.69 8.92
N GLY A 453 60.20 37.88 9.82
CA GLY A 453 59.81 39.19 10.32
C GLY A 453 59.05 40.08 9.35
N GLN A 454 58.65 39.60 8.17
CA GLN A 454 57.56 40.23 7.42
C GLN A 454 56.22 39.79 8.01
N TYR A 455 55.31 40.75 8.17
CA TYR A 455 53.97 40.60 8.74
C TYR A 455 52.92 40.55 7.63
N ASP A 456 51.67 40.21 7.99
CA ASP A 456 50.53 40.04 7.08
C ASP A 456 50.68 38.80 6.18
N CYS A 457 50.39 37.63 6.76
CA CYS A 457 50.28 36.35 6.07
C CYS A 457 49.00 35.61 6.50
N ASP A 458 48.22 35.15 5.53
CA ASP A 458 47.02 34.34 5.78
C ASP A 458 47.37 32.84 5.87
N SER A 459 48.52 32.41 5.35
CA SER A 459 48.94 31.02 5.46
C SER A 459 50.46 30.80 5.48
N ASN A 460 50.84 29.61 5.95
CA ASN A 460 52.21 29.07 5.81
C ASN A 460 52.68 28.99 4.34
N SER A 461 51.78 29.15 3.36
CA SER A 461 52.11 29.12 1.95
C SER A 461 52.72 30.44 1.43
N GLU A 462 52.47 31.62 2.03
CA GLU A 462 53.13 32.86 1.59
C GLU A 462 54.51 33.08 2.21
N CYS A 463 54.87 32.33 3.26
CA CYS A 463 56.17 32.43 3.92
C CYS A 463 57.28 31.69 3.14
N ALA A 464 58.51 32.19 3.25
CA ALA A 464 59.70 31.56 2.69
C ALA A 464 60.03 30.23 3.41
N THR A 465 60.63 29.28 2.68
CA THR A 465 60.85 27.91 3.14
C THR A 465 61.57 27.83 4.48
N GLY A 466 60.93 27.18 5.47
CA GLY A 466 61.43 27.04 6.84
C GLY A 466 60.81 28.00 7.86
N LEU A 467 59.85 28.83 7.43
CA LEU A 467 59.03 29.70 8.27
C LEU A 467 57.57 29.26 8.22
N GLU A 468 56.85 29.51 9.31
CA GLU A 468 55.39 29.40 9.38
C GLU A 468 54.80 30.76 9.76
N CYS A 469 53.56 31.01 9.34
CA CYS A 469 52.85 32.21 9.69
C CYS A 469 52.32 32.09 11.13
N MET A 470 52.54 33.12 11.94
CA MET A 470 52.19 33.12 13.36
C MET A 470 51.37 34.35 13.75
N GLY A 471 50.10 34.13 14.09
CA GLY A 471 49.23 35.12 14.69
C GLY A 471 47.77 34.64 14.69
N PRO A 472 46.81 35.51 15.07
CA PRO A 472 45.40 35.23 14.92
C PRO A 472 45.00 35.41 13.45
N LEU A 473 44.88 34.28 12.72
CA LEU A 473 44.41 34.24 11.33
C LEU A 473 43.19 35.16 11.13
N ALA A 474 43.22 35.97 10.08
CA ALA A 474 42.27 37.03 9.74
C ALA A 474 42.28 38.32 10.61
N VAL A 475 43.41 38.71 11.24
CA VAL A 475 43.50 39.99 11.99
C VAL A 475 44.84 40.75 11.87
N TYR A 476 45.25 41.20 10.68
CA TYR A 476 46.26 42.27 10.39
C TYR A 476 47.58 42.29 11.22
N SER A 477 47.98 41.18 11.85
CA SER A 477 48.96 41.20 12.97
C SER A 477 49.57 39.84 13.26
N ASP A 478 49.71 39.04 12.21
CA ASP A 478 50.51 37.81 12.10
C ASP A 478 51.84 38.10 11.40
N GLY A 479 52.74 37.11 11.33
CA GLY A 479 53.99 37.23 10.58
C GLY A 479 54.79 35.94 10.47
N CYS A 480 55.70 35.88 9.50
CA CYS A 480 56.51 34.69 9.20
C CYS A 480 57.64 34.52 10.23
N CYS A 481 57.51 33.53 11.13
CA CYS A 481 58.47 33.19 12.19
C CYS A 481 58.92 31.71 12.10
N TYR A 482 59.93 31.32 12.89
CA TYR A 482 60.41 29.93 12.93
C TYR A 482 59.49 29.02 13.76
N PRO A 483 58.90 27.96 13.16
CA PRO A 483 57.96 27.08 13.85
C PRO A 483 58.54 26.42 15.10
N GLY A 484 57.71 26.32 16.14
CA GLY A 484 58.03 25.67 17.41
C GLY A 484 59.14 26.33 18.26
N THR A 485 59.78 27.41 17.79
CA THR A 485 60.92 28.06 18.48
C THR A 485 60.72 29.56 18.70
N GLU A 486 59.87 30.21 17.90
CA GLU A 486 59.47 31.60 18.07
C GLU A 486 57.95 31.71 18.31
N LYS A 487 57.52 32.88 18.78
CA LYS A 487 56.14 33.38 18.76
C LYS A 487 56.15 34.81 18.22
N TRP A 488 55.04 35.23 17.64
CA TRP A 488 54.88 36.61 17.18
C TRP A 488 54.35 37.53 18.28
N ASP A 489 54.91 38.73 18.38
CA ASP A 489 54.40 39.82 19.22
C ASP A 489 53.63 40.82 18.35
N HIS A 490 52.30 40.79 18.43
CA HIS A 490 51.39 41.66 17.67
C HIS A 490 51.49 43.16 18.06
N THR A 491 52.12 43.50 19.20
CA THR A 491 52.30 44.90 19.64
C THR A 491 53.63 45.47 19.14
N LEU A 492 54.65 44.63 19.00
CA LEU A 492 56.01 45.02 18.57
C LEU A 492 56.36 44.64 17.12
N LEU A 493 55.52 43.80 16.48
CA LEU A 493 55.70 43.23 15.14
C LEU A 493 57.07 42.53 14.97
N ILE A 494 57.39 41.64 15.92
CA ILE A 494 58.63 40.84 15.93
C ILE A 494 58.38 39.40 16.38
N CYS A 495 59.20 38.47 15.89
CA CYS A 495 59.32 37.12 16.42
C CYS A 495 60.17 37.12 17.70
N TYR A 496 59.79 36.36 18.72
CA TYR A 496 60.53 36.17 19.97
C TYR A 496 60.40 34.74 20.53
N THR A 497 61.47 34.22 21.10
CA THR A 497 61.49 32.90 21.77
C THR A 497 61.08 33.02 23.24
N LEU A 498 60.11 32.20 23.68
CA LEU A 498 59.81 31.94 25.09
C LEU A 498 60.79 30.93 25.67
N HIS A 499 61.02 30.99 26.99
CA HIS A 499 61.86 30.03 27.74
C HIS A 499 63.32 29.95 27.24
N ASP A 500 63.81 31.04 26.64
CA ASP A 500 65.17 31.21 26.10
C ASP A 500 66.27 30.86 27.11
N HIS A 501 66.11 31.28 28.38
CA HIS A 501 67.01 30.89 29.46
C HIS A 501 66.32 30.80 30.83
N LYS A 502 66.97 30.12 31.77
CA LYS A 502 66.56 30.03 33.18
C LYS A 502 67.41 30.97 34.05
N GLY A 503 66.85 31.46 35.15
CA GLY A 503 67.58 32.22 36.16
C GLY A 503 66.99 32.05 37.57
N CYS A 504 67.84 32.07 38.61
CA CYS A 504 67.36 32.05 39.99
C CYS A 504 66.73 33.39 40.39
N TYR A 505 65.56 33.38 41.04
CA TYR A 505 64.94 34.54 41.68
C TYR A 505 64.18 34.12 42.94
N ASP A 506 64.38 34.84 44.05
CA ASP A 506 63.70 34.66 45.35
C ASP A 506 63.69 33.23 45.92
N GLY A 507 64.78 32.49 45.70
CA GLY A 507 64.94 31.11 46.17
C GLY A 507 64.63 30.04 45.12
N ASP A 508 63.93 30.42 44.04
CA ASP A 508 63.41 29.54 42.99
C ASP A 508 64.10 29.72 41.63
N VAL A 509 63.76 28.87 40.65
CA VAL A 509 64.12 29.06 39.24
C VAL A 509 62.93 29.64 38.46
N TYR A 510 63.19 30.65 37.64
CA TYR A 510 62.24 31.21 36.68
C TYR A 510 62.76 31.06 35.25
N TRP A 511 61.84 30.95 34.29
CA TRP A 511 62.14 31.11 32.88
C TRP A 511 62.19 32.61 32.53
N TYR A 512 62.92 32.93 31.48
CA TYR A 512 62.99 34.25 30.85
C TYR A 512 62.79 34.05 29.35
N ASP A 513 62.16 35.03 28.69
CA ASP A 513 62.09 35.05 27.23
C ASP A 513 63.36 35.70 26.63
N SER A 514 63.49 35.62 25.31
CA SER A 514 64.61 36.21 24.55
C SER A 514 64.69 37.75 24.62
N ARG A 515 63.71 38.42 25.24
CA ARG A 515 63.72 39.86 25.55
C ARG A 515 64.24 40.14 26.97
N GLY A 516 64.43 39.11 27.77
CA GLY A 516 64.83 39.19 29.17
C GLY A 516 63.67 39.40 30.14
N GLU A 517 62.42 39.25 29.71
CA GLU A 517 61.27 39.34 30.61
C GLU A 517 61.06 38.02 31.35
N ARG A 518 60.99 38.09 32.69
CA ARG A 518 60.79 36.93 33.56
C ARG A 518 59.37 36.37 33.35
N GLN A 519 59.33 35.15 32.83
CA GLN A 519 58.11 34.39 32.57
C GLN A 519 57.66 33.65 33.85
N ASP A 520 57.03 32.50 33.68
CA ASP A 520 56.62 31.56 34.71
C ASP A 520 57.79 31.00 35.55
N LYS A 521 57.44 30.49 36.74
CA LYS A 521 58.39 29.81 37.63
C LYS A 521 58.74 28.45 37.02
N ALA A 522 59.98 28.31 36.55
CA ALA A 522 60.49 27.11 35.91
C ALA A 522 60.71 25.94 36.89
N GLU A 523 60.96 26.25 38.17
CA GLU A 523 61.16 25.26 39.23
C GLU A 523 60.95 25.93 40.60
N GLU A 524 60.00 25.41 41.40
CA GLU A 524 59.82 25.76 42.81
C GLU A 524 60.82 24.96 43.65
N CYS A 525 61.71 25.64 44.36
CA CYS A 525 62.69 24.98 45.21
C CYS A 525 62.14 24.73 46.61
N GLY A 526 61.36 25.66 47.17
CA GLY A 526 60.70 25.53 48.47
C GLY A 526 61.62 25.54 49.70
N ASP A 527 60.99 25.47 50.88
CA ASP A 527 61.64 25.60 52.19
C ASP A 527 62.43 24.36 52.67
N SER A 528 63.28 24.58 53.67
CA SER A 528 64.05 23.53 54.37
C SER A 528 63.36 23.08 55.67
N GLY A 529 63.20 21.76 55.89
CA GLY A 529 62.50 21.23 57.06
C GLY A 529 62.46 19.71 57.17
N TRP A 530 61.75 19.20 58.19
CA TRP A 530 61.39 17.79 58.28
C TRP A 530 60.37 17.46 57.18
N ALA A 531 60.63 16.41 56.40
CA ALA A 531 59.78 16.00 55.28
C ALA A 531 59.23 14.59 55.49
N GLY A 532 58.03 14.35 54.97
CA GLY A 532 57.25 13.16 55.28
C GLY A 532 56.86 13.07 56.75
N ASP A 533 56.07 12.07 57.09
CA ASP A 533 55.82 11.68 58.48
C ASP A 533 56.87 10.72 59.00
N ALA A 534 56.71 10.30 60.26
CA ALA A 534 57.44 9.15 60.75
C ALA A 534 57.02 7.93 59.89
N TYR A 535 57.99 7.23 59.28
CA TYR A 535 57.73 6.20 58.28
C TYR A 535 58.53 4.92 58.52
N CYS A 536 58.04 3.83 57.95
CA CYS A 536 58.45 2.48 58.31
C CYS A 536 59.43 1.88 57.31
N ASP A 537 60.71 1.76 57.70
CA ASP A 537 61.76 1.04 56.99
C ASP A 537 62.20 -0.16 57.82
N SER A 538 62.03 -1.37 57.28
CA SER A 538 62.55 -2.62 57.85
C SER A 538 62.07 -2.90 59.30
N ASN A 539 60.76 -2.68 59.56
CA ASN A 539 60.10 -2.70 60.87
C ASN A 539 60.65 -1.67 61.90
N LYS A 540 61.18 -0.55 61.39
CA LYS A 540 61.71 0.58 62.18
C LYS A 540 61.15 1.90 61.69
N VAL A 541 60.99 2.83 62.62
CA VAL A 541 60.48 4.17 62.33
C VAL A 541 61.66 5.11 62.05
N TYR A 542 61.60 5.86 60.95
CA TYR A 542 62.53 6.94 60.57
C TYR A 542 61.74 8.20 60.21
N ARG A 543 62.42 9.35 60.07
CA ARG A 543 61.88 10.56 59.43
C ARG A 543 62.98 11.28 58.65
N ASP A 544 62.62 11.86 57.50
CA ASP A 544 63.56 12.58 56.63
C ASP A 544 63.66 14.07 56.98
N TYR A 545 64.82 14.66 56.71
CA TYR A 545 65.05 16.10 56.80
C TYR A 545 65.67 16.61 55.50
N VAL A 546 65.08 17.65 54.90
CA VAL A 546 65.43 18.16 53.56
C VAL A 546 65.85 19.62 53.66
N ASN A 547 67.01 19.95 53.08
CA ASN A 547 67.48 21.33 52.91
C ASN A 547 67.34 21.71 51.43
N ARG A 548 66.94 22.95 51.11
CA ARG A 548 66.53 23.37 49.75
C ARG A 548 66.90 24.82 49.37
N GLY A 549 67.00 25.10 48.06
CA GLY A 549 67.13 26.44 47.45
C GLY A 549 67.76 26.45 46.03
N CYS A 550 67.67 27.54 45.27
CA CYS A 550 68.20 27.65 43.89
C CYS A 550 69.72 27.97 43.80
N SER A 551 70.41 27.37 42.83
CA SER A 551 71.73 27.86 42.36
C SER A 551 71.96 27.50 40.88
N ASN A 552 72.72 28.31 40.14
CA ASN A 552 73.02 28.09 38.71
C ASN A 552 71.79 27.80 37.83
N ALA A 553 70.65 28.41 38.16
CA ALA A 553 69.37 28.24 37.46
C ALA A 553 68.78 26.81 37.48
N ALA A 554 69.07 26.07 38.56
CA ALA A 554 68.39 24.82 38.93
C ALA A 554 68.09 24.82 40.44
N CYS A 555 67.05 24.10 40.86
CA CYS A 555 66.87 23.84 42.28
C CYS A 555 67.92 22.88 42.83
N THR A 556 68.28 23.09 44.10
CA THR A 556 69.11 22.18 44.87
C THR A 556 68.32 21.71 46.09
N ALA A 557 68.32 20.40 46.33
CA ALA A 557 67.70 19.79 47.48
C ALA A 557 68.59 18.65 47.99
N SER A 558 68.74 18.53 49.32
CA SER A 558 69.52 17.47 49.95
C SER A 558 68.77 16.88 51.16
N THR A 559 68.45 15.60 51.09
CA THR A 559 67.70 14.84 52.10
C THR A 559 68.63 13.95 52.93
N GLU A 560 68.41 13.88 54.23
CA GLU A 560 69.02 12.88 55.11
C GLU A 560 67.99 12.21 56.04
N LYS A 561 68.03 10.87 56.14
CA LYS A 561 67.14 10.10 57.02
C LYS A 561 67.67 10.03 58.44
N ARG A 562 66.78 10.17 59.42
CA ARG A 562 67.09 10.11 60.86
C ARG A 562 66.20 9.08 61.54
N LEU A 563 66.78 8.24 62.40
CA LEU A 563 66.09 7.12 63.07
C LEU A 563 65.20 7.63 64.22
N VAL A 564 64.06 6.96 64.43
CA VAL A 564 63.11 7.20 65.53
C VAL A 564 63.02 5.96 66.45
N GLU A 565 62.46 4.82 66.00
CA GLU A 565 62.24 3.62 66.86
C GLU A 565 62.15 2.27 66.09
N THR A 566 61.65 1.18 66.70
CA THR A 566 61.66 -0.21 66.16
C THR A 566 60.56 -1.10 66.78
N CYS A 567 59.88 -1.93 65.97
CA CYS A 567 58.69 -2.71 66.34
C CYS A 567 58.89 -4.24 66.42
N ASP A 568 57.96 -4.95 67.08
CA ASP A 568 57.96 -6.42 67.25
C ASP A 568 57.24 -7.17 66.10
N GLY A 569 57.21 -8.52 66.17
CA GLY A 569 56.85 -9.40 65.04
C GLY A 569 55.35 -9.71 64.85
N TRP A 570 54.57 -9.76 65.94
CA TRP A 570 53.09 -9.80 65.87
C TRP A 570 52.47 -8.45 65.50
N GLU A 571 53.25 -7.39 65.66
CA GLU A 571 52.97 -6.04 65.22
C GLU A 571 53.50 -5.84 63.80
N LYS A 572 53.18 -4.69 63.23
CA LYS A 572 53.92 -4.08 62.13
C LYS A 572 54.06 -2.58 62.41
N CYS A 573 55.14 -2.01 61.93
CA CYS A 573 55.24 -0.55 61.81
C CYS A 573 54.20 -0.06 60.77
N VAL A 574 53.30 0.84 61.16
CA VAL A 574 52.29 1.49 60.31
C VAL A 574 52.19 2.97 60.69
N GLY A 575 52.16 3.88 59.72
CA GLY A 575 52.02 5.32 59.99
C GLY A 575 53.13 5.94 60.83
N GLY A 576 54.22 5.22 61.07
CA GLY A 576 55.30 5.64 61.97
C GLY A 576 55.17 5.17 63.42
N GLU A 577 54.23 4.25 63.72
CA GLU A 577 54.03 3.66 65.05
C GLU A 577 53.93 2.13 64.96
N CYS A 578 54.09 1.42 66.07
CA CYS A 578 53.99 -0.05 66.14
C CYS A 578 52.56 -0.49 66.49
N VAL A 579 51.89 -1.24 65.59
CA VAL A 579 50.47 -1.66 65.77
C VAL A 579 50.24 -3.13 65.46
N ALA A 580 49.22 -3.74 66.07
CA ALA A 580 48.81 -5.12 65.81
C ALA A 580 48.10 -5.28 64.44
N LYS A 581 48.16 -6.50 63.86
CA LYS A 581 47.64 -6.80 62.50
C LYS A 581 46.15 -7.18 62.49
N THR A 582 45.41 -6.70 61.50
CA THR A 582 44.00 -7.08 61.21
C THR A 582 43.88 -8.39 60.41
N CYS A 583 42.65 -8.88 60.18
CA CYS A 583 42.39 -10.02 59.28
C CYS A 583 42.94 -9.77 57.86
N GLU A 584 42.63 -8.61 57.27
CA GLU A 584 43.11 -8.22 55.93
C GLU A 584 44.64 -8.21 55.86
N GLU A 585 45.28 -7.69 56.90
CA GLU A 585 46.74 -7.59 57.04
C GLU A 585 47.43 -8.92 57.36
N MET A 586 46.64 -9.95 57.66
CA MET A 586 47.05 -11.36 57.72
C MET A 586 46.66 -12.15 56.44
N GLY A 587 46.07 -11.50 55.44
CA GLY A 587 45.74 -12.08 54.14
C GLY A 587 44.26 -12.45 53.93
N TYR A 588 43.33 -11.96 54.76
CA TYR A 588 41.90 -12.31 54.72
C TYR A 588 41.03 -11.09 54.40
N PRO A 589 40.75 -10.78 53.11
CA PRO A 589 40.30 -9.46 52.67
C PRO A 589 38.83 -9.11 52.98
N LYS A 590 37.96 -10.08 53.29
CA LYS A 590 36.55 -9.81 53.66
C LYS A 590 36.33 -9.66 55.18
N GLY A 591 37.38 -9.42 55.96
CA GLY A 591 37.28 -9.11 57.39
C GLY A 591 36.91 -10.30 58.29
N SER A 592 36.26 -10.01 59.43
CA SER A 592 36.03 -10.97 60.52
C SER A 592 34.65 -11.67 60.48
N CYS A 593 34.60 -12.94 60.84
CA CYS A 593 33.38 -13.78 60.77
C CYS A 593 32.82 -14.19 62.14
N SER A 594 31.51 -14.08 62.31
CA SER A 594 30.76 -14.57 63.48
C SER A 594 30.36 -16.03 63.29
N GLY A 595 30.83 -16.91 64.17
CA GLY A 595 30.72 -18.38 64.02
C GLY A 595 29.34 -18.99 64.26
N LEU A 596 28.30 -18.44 63.64
CA LEU A 596 26.98 -19.07 63.46
C LEU A 596 26.78 -19.51 62.00
N ASP A 597 27.33 -18.76 61.04
CA ASP A 597 27.26 -19.04 59.61
C ASP A 597 28.63 -19.61 59.15
N PRO A 598 28.72 -20.89 58.74
CA PRO A 598 29.99 -21.52 58.38
C PRO A 598 30.52 -21.08 57.02
N THR A 599 29.60 -20.76 56.10
CA THR A 599 29.85 -20.30 54.73
C THR A 599 28.90 -19.15 54.40
N LYS A 600 29.28 -18.27 53.47
CA LYS A 600 28.40 -17.20 52.96
C LYS A 600 28.85 -16.72 51.57
N CYS A 601 27.91 -16.32 50.71
CA CYS A 601 28.22 -15.51 49.53
C CYS A 601 28.55 -14.04 49.91
N ILE A 602 29.64 -13.48 49.37
CA ILE A 602 30.08 -12.10 49.60
C ILE A 602 30.65 -11.54 48.30
N ASP A 603 30.06 -10.47 47.77
CA ASP A 603 30.46 -9.82 46.50
C ASP A 603 30.57 -10.81 45.32
N ASN A 604 29.58 -11.70 45.21
CA ASN A 604 29.46 -12.82 44.28
C ASN A 604 30.38 -14.05 44.47
N ASP A 605 31.41 -14.02 45.33
CA ASP A 605 32.21 -15.23 45.62
C ASP A 605 31.70 -15.99 46.87
N ALA A 606 32.05 -17.28 46.98
CA ALA A 606 31.75 -18.08 48.17
C ALA A 606 32.88 -18.02 49.21
N TYR A 607 32.54 -17.75 50.47
CA TYR A 607 33.49 -17.64 51.59
C TYR A 607 33.19 -18.65 52.71
N GLU A 608 34.21 -19.02 53.49
CA GLU A 608 34.13 -19.86 54.69
C GLU A 608 34.84 -19.21 55.90
N CYS A 609 34.38 -19.49 57.12
CA CYS A 609 34.88 -18.85 58.35
C CYS A 609 36.02 -19.64 59.03
N LYS A 610 37.23 -19.05 59.18
CA LYS A 610 38.42 -19.71 59.75
C LYS A 610 39.01 -18.97 60.96
N ASP A 611 39.65 -19.72 61.88
CA ASP A 611 40.39 -19.18 63.04
C ASP A 611 41.83 -18.79 62.66
N VAL A 612 42.21 -17.54 62.95
CA VAL A 612 43.52 -16.95 62.65
C VAL A 612 44.07 -16.25 63.90
N GLY A 613 44.94 -16.94 64.63
CA GLY A 613 45.48 -16.44 65.90
C GLY A 613 44.39 -16.38 66.99
N SER A 614 43.98 -15.17 67.37
CA SER A 614 42.88 -14.93 68.33
C SER A 614 41.59 -14.40 67.68
N THR A 615 41.56 -14.30 66.34
CA THR A 615 40.48 -13.66 65.58
C THR A 615 39.93 -14.64 64.54
N LYS A 616 38.63 -14.58 64.25
CA LYS A 616 37.99 -15.33 63.17
C LYS A 616 37.90 -14.48 61.91
N CYS A 617 38.36 -14.98 60.77
CA CYS A 617 38.42 -14.25 59.49
C CYS A 617 37.74 -15.03 58.36
N TRP A 618 37.11 -14.33 57.41
CA TRP A 618 36.57 -14.93 56.19
C TRP A 618 37.69 -15.31 55.22
N SER A 619 37.67 -16.57 54.77
CA SER A 619 38.53 -17.13 53.73
C SER A 619 37.69 -17.30 52.47
N LEU A 620 38.24 -16.95 51.30
CA LEU A 620 37.68 -17.39 50.03
C LEU A 620 37.63 -18.93 50.04
N LYS A 621 36.51 -19.48 49.55
CA LYS A 621 36.22 -20.92 49.40
C LYS A 621 36.15 -21.27 47.92
N GLU A 622 35.47 -20.44 47.14
CA GLU A 622 35.24 -20.61 45.70
C GLU A 622 35.15 -19.20 45.07
N ASP A 623 35.93 -18.99 44.01
CA ASP A 623 36.09 -17.74 43.26
C ASP A 623 35.16 -17.85 42.04
N CYS A 624 34.01 -17.16 42.05
CA CYS A 624 33.01 -17.38 41.00
C CYS A 624 33.40 -16.62 39.73
N GLY A 625 33.47 -17.35 38.61
CA GLY A 625 33.82 -16.76 37.32
C GLY A 625 32.86 -15.67 36.87
N PRO A 626 33.21 -14.87 35.84
CA PRO A 626 32.33 -13.83 35.30
C PRO A 626 31.00 -14.39 34.74
N ASP A 627 30.95 -15.70 34.47
CA ASP A 627 29.79 -16.43 33.98
C ASP A 627 29.09 -17.27 35.09
N GLU A 628 29.44 -17.05 36.37
CA GLU A 628 28.95 -17.80 37.54
C GLU A 628 28.43 -16.88 38.66
N TYR A 629 27.42 -17.32 39.40
CA TYR A 629 26.90 -16.65 40.59
C TYR A 629 26.99 -17.53 41.85
N CYS A 630 27.15 -16.92 43.02
CA CYS A 630 27.17 -17.65 44.28
C CYS A 630 25.76 -17.87 44.84
N ARG A 631 25.36 -19.15 45.02
CA ARG A 631 24.07 -19.56 45.59
C ARG A 631 24.25 -20.05 47.02
N ASP A 632 23.52 -19.47 47.98
CA ASP A 632 23.54 -19.85 49.41
C ASP A 632 22.18 -20.43 49.88
N PRO A 633 21.80 -21.63 49.41
CA PRO A 633 20.53 -22.26 49.77
C PRO A 633 20.47 -22.60 51.26
N VAL A 634 19.41 -22.12 51.91
CA VAL A 634 19.33 -21.87 53.36
C VAL A 634 19.84 -23.02 54.25
N GLY A 635 21.05 -22.82 54.80
CA GLY A 635 21.39 -23.29 56.15
C GLY A 635 21.92 -24.71 56.32
N SER A 636 22.30 -25.45 55.27
CA SER A 636 23.02 -26.73 55.47
C SER A 636 23.93 -27.23 54.33
N THR A 637 23.71 -26.84 53.08
CA THR A 637 24.55 -27.22 51.92
C THR A 637 25.66 -26.21 51.63
N GLY A 638 25.37 -24.91 51.85
CA GLY A 638 26.34 -23.82 51.90
C GLY A 638 26.69 -23.18 50.56
N ALA A 639 27.05 -21.89 50.62
CA ALA A 639 27.51 -21.05 49.51
C ALA A 639 28.46 -21.76 48.53
N HIS A 640 28.13 -21.77 47.24
CA HIS A 640 28.93 -22.32 46.14
C HIS A 640 28.60 -21.60 44.82
N CYS A 641 29.52 -21.64 43.85
CA CYS A 641 29.30 -21.06 42.52
C CYS A 641 28.37 -21.95 41.66
N THR A 642 27.56 -21.32 40.82
CA THR A 642 26.70 -21.95 39.80
C THR A 642 26.79 -21.14 38.52
N SER A 643 26.96 -21.79 37.36
CA SER A 643 27.03 -21.10 36.06
C SER A 643 25.67 -20.51 35.70
N ASN A 644 25.64 -19.24 35.29
CA ASN A 644 24.42 -18.61 34.80
C ASN A 644 24.02 -19.22 33.44
N PRO A 645 22.73 -19.57 33.21
CA PRO A 645 22.26 -20.01 31.91
C PRO A 645 22.13 -18.81 30.95
N ILE A 646 23.26 -18.28 30.49
CA ILE A 646 23.27 -17.24 29.45
C ILE A 646 22.80 -17.88 28.15
N ILE A 647 21.63 -17.47 27.66
CA ILE A 647 21.03 -18.01 26.44
C ILE A 647 20.92 -16.96 25.32
N SER A 648 20.56 -17.45 24.14
CA SER A 648 20.20 -16.64 22.98
C SER A 648 18.85 -17.09 22.45
N PHE A 649 17.99 -16.13 22.09
CA PHE A 649 16.76 -16.38 21.34
C PHE A 649 17.01 -15.92 19.90
N SER A 650 16.72 -16.75 18.91
CA SER A 650 16.89 -16.41 17.50
C SER A 650 15.75 -16.99 16.65
N GLY A 651 15.65 -16.53 15.41
CA GLY A 651 14.66 -17.05 14.46
C GLY A 651 14.65 -16.23 13.18
N LYS A 652 13.72 -16.58 12.29
CA LYS A 652 13.34 -15.81 11.10
C LYS A 652 11.91 -15.32 11.19
N VAL A 653 11.62 -14.19 10.53
CA VAL A 653 10.27 -13.82 10.14
C VAL A 653 10.10 -14.13 8.66
N LEU A 654 9.18 -15.04 8.35
CA LEU A 654 8.95 -15.57 7.02
C LEU A 654 7.54 -15.22 6.55
N GLY A 655 7.46 -14.42 5.49
CA GLY A 655 6.21 -14.13 4.80
C GLY A 655 5.89 -15.21 3.76
N PHE A 656 4.65 -15.67 3.69
CA PHE A 656 4.20 -16.60 2.66
C PHE A 656 3.83 -15.84 1.38
N VAL A 657 4.64 -16.00 0.33
CA VAL A 657 4.53 -15.29 -0.94
C VAL A 657 4.03 -16.24 -2.03
N PHE A 658 3.07 -15.78 -2.82
CA PHE A 658 2.67 -16.42 -4.08
C PHE A 658 3.28 -15.66 -5.26
N ASP A 659 4.08 -16.35 -6.07
CA ASP A 659 4.59 -15.84 -7.35
C ASP A 659 4.57 -16.94 -8.42
N ASN A 660 4.18 -16.61 -9.65
CA ASN A 660 4.13 -17.55 -10.78
C ASN A 660 3.33 -18.84 -10.52
N GLY A 661 2.33 -18.81 -9.62
CA GLY A 661 1.59 -20.01 -9.18
C GLY A 661 2.39 -20.96 -8.27
N ASN A 662 3.61 -20.60 -7.89
CA ASN A 662 4.39 -21.23 -6.83
C ASN A 662 4.21 -20.46 -5.53
N SER A 663 3.98 -21.16 -4.42
CA SER A 663 4.09 -20.55 -3.10
C SER A 663 5.45 -20.83 -2.49
N HIS A 664 6.06 -19.82 -1.88
CA HIS A 664 7.33 -19.91 -1.18
C HIS A 664 7.33 -19.02 0.07
N TYR A 665 8.43 -19.01 0.80
CA TYR A 665 8.62 -18.12 1.95
C TYR A 665 9.76 -17.14 1.66
N GLU A 666 9.48 -15.85 1.79
CA GLU A 666 10.46 -14.78 1.71
C GLU A 666 10.77 -14.27 3.13
N GLY A 667 12.01 -13.85 3.38
CA GLY A 667 12.38 -13.23 4.66
C GLY A 667 11.87 -11.79 4.71
N LEU A 668 11.19 -11.40 5.77
CA LEU A 668 10.66 -10.03 5.91
C LEU A 668 11.72 -9.12 6.55
N PRO A 669 12.30 -8.15 5.83
CA PRO A 669 13.35 -7.28 6.34
C PRO A 669 12.80 -6.15 7.23
N ASN A 670 13.68 -5.50 7.98
CA ASN A 670 13.44 -4.23 8.68
C ASN A 670 12.31 -4.23 9.75
N LEU A 671 11.68 -5.38 10.03
CA LEU A 671 10.63 -5.53 11.05
C LEU A 671 11.19 -5.49 12.47
N LYS A 672 10.45 -4.87 13.39
CA LYS A 672 10.80 -4.83 14.82
C LYS A 672 10.37 -6.12 15.53
N ALA A 673 11.36 -6.90 15.96
CA ALA A 673 11.21 -8.05 16.86
C ALA A 673 11.44 -7.62 18.32
N ARG A 674 10.62 -8.11 19.23
CA ARG A 674 10.65 -7.78 20.66
C ARG A 674 10.61 -9.03 21.52
N LEU A 675 11.61 -9.22 22.37
CA LEU A 675 11.67 -10.34 23.32
C LEU A 675 10.99 -9.92 24.63
N TYR A 676 10.01 -10.70 25.06
CA TYR A 676 9.28 -10.53 26.30
C TYR A 676 9.52 -11.70 27.26
N ASP A 677 9.62 -11.37 28.55
CA ASP A 677 9.30 -12.28 29.64
C ASP A 677 7.78 -12.25 29.86
N LYS A 678 7.17 -13.41 30.06
CA LYS A 678 5.72 -13.54 30.20
C LYS A 678 5.35 -13.71 31.67
N ASP A 679 4.60 -12.77 32.19
CA ASP A 679 4.37 -12.67 33.63
C ASP A 679 2.87 -12.84 33.97
N LEU A 680 2.55 -13.16 35.22
CA LEU A 680 1.16 -13.35 35.65
C LEU A 680 0.34 -12.04 35.73
N ILE A 681 0.98 -10.88 35.50
CA ILE A 681 0.40 -9.55 35.72
C ILE A 681 0.68 -8.56 34.57
N ASP A 682 1.93 -8.38 34.16
CA ASP A 682 2.36 -7.47 33.07
C ASP A 682 3.65 -8.02 32.42
N ASP A 683 3.63 -8.34 31.12
CA ASP A 683 4.79 -8.91 30.41
C ASP A 683 5.97 -7.91 30.30
N ALA A 684 7.18 -8.35 30.61
CA ALA A 684 8.37 -7.51 30.68
C ALA A 684 9.17 -7.52 29.36
N LEU A 685 9.36 -6.35 28.74
CA LEU A 685 10.21 -6.23 27.55
C LEU A 685 11.71 -6.38 27.93
N ILE A 686 12.31 -7.51 27.56
CA ILE A 686 13.74 -7.81 27.79
C ILE A 686 14.61 -7.10 26.74
N GLY A 687 14.17 -7.02 25.49
CA GLY A 687 14.95 -6.38 24.43
C GLY A 687 14.25 -6.25 23.08
N GLU A 688 14.84 -5.43 22.20
CA GLU A 688 14.38 -5.21 20.83
C GLU A 688 15.48 -5.55 19.83
N ALA A 689 15.08 -6.05 18.65
CA ALA A 689 15.93 -6.34 17.51
C ALA A 689 15.19 -5.96 16.21
N THR A 690 15.91 -5.91 15.09
CA THR A 690 15.36 -5.68 13.75
C THR A 690 15.74 -6.84 12.85
N THR A 691 14.85 -7.26 11.94
CA THR A 691 15.15 -8.35 11.00
C THR A 691 16.13 -7.93 9.91
N ASP A 692 17.05 -8.84 9.55
CA ASP A 692 17.96 -8.66 8.41
C ASP A 692 17.27 -8.92 7.05
N ALA A 693 18.03 -8.78 5.96
CA ALA A 693 17.54 -8.92 4.59
C ALA A 693 16.95 -10.32 4.29
N GLU A 694 17.33 -11.35 5.05
CA GLU A 694 16.80 -12.71 4.97
C GLU A 694 15.85 -13.06 6.14
N GLY A 695 15.34 -12.03 6.80
CA GLY A 695 14.32 -12.09 7.85
C GLY A 695 14.82 -12.52 9.23
N HIS A 696 16.12 -12.70 9.46
CA HIS A 696 16.61 -13.21 10.75
C HIS A 696 16.60 -12.15 11.85
N PHE A 697 16.27 -12.56 13.07
CA PHE A 697 16.47 -11.77 14.29
C PHE A 697 17.28 -12.58 15.31
N SER A 698 17.99 -11.90 16.22
CA SER A 698 18.64 -12.55 17.35
C SER A 698 18.78 -11.65 18.57
N PHE A 699 18.59 -12.25 19.74
CA PHE A 699 18.80 -11.70 21.07
C PHE A 699 19.87 -12.55 21.75
N THR A 700 20.96 -11.94 22.22
CA THR A 700 22.12 -12.65 22.77
C THR A 700 22.52 -12.08 24.13
N GLY A 701 22.90 -12.94 25.07
CA GLY A 701 23.25 -12.50 26.42
C GLY A 701 22.04 -12.36 27.34
N ILE A 702 20.99 -13.15 27.10
CA ILE A 702 19.79 -13.17 27.94
C ILE A 702 20.16 -13.90 29.24
N ASP A 703 20.03 -13.20 30.37
CA ASP A 703 20.19 -13.73 31.72
C ASP A 703 18.78 -14.04 32.28
N THR A 704 18.41 -15.32 32.34
CA THR A 704 17.05 -15.74 32.71
C THR A 704 16.80 -15.86 34.22
N GLU A 705 17.80 -15.59 35.07
CA GLU A 705 17.63 -15.39 36.53
C GLU A 705 17.58 -13.90 36.92
N ALA A 706 17.89 -12.96 36.01
CA ALA A 706 17.91 -11.52 36.31
C ALA A 706 16.52 -10.84 36.30
N TRP A 707 15.50 -11.49 35.73
CA TRP A 707 14.17 -10.90 35.51
C TRP A 707 13.05 -11.48 36.40
N ASP A 708 13.12 -12.76 36.80
CA ASP A 708 12.24 -13.27 37.86
C ASP A 708 12.60 -12.65 39.23
N ALA A 709 11.72 -11.78 39.71
CA ALA A 709 11.77 -11.21 41.05
C ALA A 709 10.63 -11.72 41.96
N GLY A 710 9.91 -12.76 41.52
CA GLY A 710 8.57 -13.14 41.97
C GLY A 710 8.46 -14.50 42.64
N ASP A 711 8.72 -15.60 41.91
CA ASP A 711 8.30 -16.95 42.34
C ASP A 711 9.38 -18.05 42.38
N GLY A 712 10.50 -17.89 41.67
CA GLY A 712 11.70 -18.72 41.77
C GLY A 712 11.88 -19.79 40.68
N ASP A 713 11.15 -19.67 39.57
CA ASP A 713 11.37 -20.46 38.35
C ASP A 713 12.37 -19.72 37.40
N THR A 714 12.23 -19.78 36.07
CA THR A 714 13.11 -19.08 35.10
C THR A 714 12.30 -18.45 33.97
N ALA A 715 12.80 -17.37 33.38
CA ALA A 715 12.10 -16.54 32.39
C ALA A 715 11.28 -17.34 31.33
N ASP A 716 10.02 -16.94 31.13
CA ASP A 716 9.03 -17.57 30.27
C ASP A 716 9.00 -16.84 28.92
N LEU A 717 10.00 -17.12 28.07
CA LEU A 717 10.34 -16.26 26.93
C LEU A 717 9.42 -16.43 25.71
N TYR A 718 9.01 -15.31 25.12
CA TYR A 718 8.42 -15.27 23.78
C TYR A 718 8.83 -14.02 22.99
N VAL A 719 8.77 -14.09 21.66
CA VAL A 719 9.06 -12.95 20.77
C VAL A 719 7.77 -12.48 20.08
N VAL A 720 7.55 -11.17 20.09
CA VAL A 720 6.52 -10.48 19.30
C VAL A 720 7.20 -9.72 18.18
N VAL A 721 6.78 -9.96 16.94
CA VAL A 721 7.14 -9.14 15.78
C VAL A 721 5.98 -8.24 15.43
N LYS A 722 6.23 -6.93 15.37
CA LYS A 722 5.26 -5.96 14.85
C LYS A 722 5.47 -5.76 13.37
N LEU A 723 4.38 -5.59 12.63
CA LEU A 723 4.40 -5.17 11.23
C LEU A 723 4.64 -3.68 11.12
N GLU A 724 5.85 -3.31 11.53
CA GLU A 724 6.39 -1.97 11.52
C GLU A 724 7.85 -2.03 11.06
N THR A 725 8.13 -1.36 9.95
CA THR A 725 9.49 -1.01 9.51
C THR A 725 9.69 0.50 9.65
N PRO A 726 10.89 1.06 9.37
CA PRO A 726 11.11 2.50 9.38
C PRO A 726 10.26 3.30 8.38
N ILE A 727 9.66 2.64 7.38
CA ILE A 727 8.94 3.27 6.26
C ILE A 727 7.46 2.90 6.18
N VAL A 728 7.03 1.81 6.82
CA VAL A 728 5.63 1.38 6.79
C VAL A 728 5.17 0.75 8.12
N ALA A 729 3.92 0.97 8.49
CA ALA A 729 3.28 0.40 9.68
C ALA A 729 1.86 -0.06 9.34
N LEU A 730 1.48 -1.29 9.72
CA LEU A 730 0.22 -1.89 9.28
C LEU A 730 -0.74 -2.16 10.46
N SER A 731 -1.96 -1.65 10.38
CA SER A 731 -3.02 -1.72 11.41
C SER A 731 -4.37 -2.14 10.83
N ARG A 732 -5.39 -2.33 11.68
CA ARG A 732 -6.77 -2.61 11.24
C ARG A 732 -7.68 -1.41 11.53
N ALA A 733 -8.66 -1.14 10.67
CA ALA A 733 -9.57 0.00 10.81
C ALA A 733 -10.39 0.04 12.12
N TRP A 734 -10.56 -1.11 12.76
CA TRP A 734 -11.24 -1.24 14.06
C TRP A 734 -10.27 -1.37 15.25
N ASP A 735 -8.97 -1.55 15.01
CA ASP A 735 -7.91 -1.58 16.00
C ASP A 735 -6.63 -0.90 15.46
N PRO A 736 -6.40 0.38 15.80
CA PRO A 736 -5.24 1.15 15.33
C PRO A 736 -3.92 0.72 16.02
N THR A 737 -3.89 -0.41 16.73
CA THR A 737 -2.63 -1.03 17.11
C THR A 737 -1.98 -1.73 15.91
N ILE A 738 -0.67 -1.53 15.76
CA ILE A 738 0.11 -2.19 14.72
C ILE A 738 0.04 -3.71 14.91
N ILE A 739 -0.38 -4.40 13.85
CA ILE A 739 -0.57 -5.84 13.77
C ILE A 739 0.72 -6.56 14.18
N SER A 740 0.59 -7.61 14.98
CA SER A 740 1.74 -8.32 15.54
C SER A 740 1.55 -9.83 15.63
N TYR A 741 2.63 -10.56 15.39
CA TYR A 741 2.68 -12.02 15.43
C TYR A 741 3.65 -12.49 16.52
N ASN A 742 3.31 -13.58 17.21
CA ASN A 742 4.01 -14.06 18.39
C ASN A 742 4.63 -15.45 18.13
N THR A 743 5.78 -15.75 18.72
CA THR A 743 6.23 -17.14 18.93
C THR A 743 5.38 -17.83 19.98
N ASN A 744 5.61 -19.13 20.20
CA ASN A 744 5.14 -19.75 21.44
C ASN A 744 5.92 -19.19 22.64
N THR A 745 5.36 -19.33 23.84
CA THR A 745 6.14 -19.18 25.07
C THR A 745 7.00 -20.42 25.28
N THR A 746 8.32 -20.24 25.33
CA THR A 746 9.22 -21.24 25.91
C THR A 746 9.24 -21.04 27.41
N GLU A 747 8.36 -21.76 28.10
CA GLU A 747 8.25 -21.66 29.56
C GLU A 747 9.50 -22.28 30.21
N ASN A 748 10.11 -21.56 31.15
CA ASN A 748 11.37 -21.87 31.83
C ASN A 748 12.57 -22.05 30.88
N ALA A 749 12.98 -20.94 30.26
CA ALA A 749 14.05 -20.90 29.26
C ALA A 749 15.46 -21.12 29.86
N ILE A 750 15.93 -22.37 29.84
CA ILE A 750 17.26 -22.79 30.33
C ILE A 750 18.27 -23.16 29.23
N SER A 751 17.92 -22.96 27.95
CA SER A 751 18.79 -23.19 26.80
C SER A 751 18.44 -22.25 25.64
N SER A 752 19.38 -22.00 24.72
CA SER A 752 19.12 -21.15 23.55
C SER A 752 17.95 -21.67 22.71
N ILE A 753 17.11 -20.72 22.27
CA ILE A 753 15.86 -20.95 21.55
C ILE A 753 16.05 -20.57 20.08
N GLN A 754 15.47 -21.37 19.18
CA GLN A 754 15.28 -21.01 17.78
C GLN A 754 13.82 -21.28 17.37
N GLU A 755 13.02 -20.23 17.23
CA GLU A 755 11.65 -20.30 16.72
C GLU A 755 11.45 -19.28 15.59
N ASP A 756 10.99 -19.76 14.42
CA ASP A 756 10.67 -18.91 13.27
C ASP A 756 9.17 -18.50 13.33
N ILE A 757 8.89 -17.24 13.02
CA ILE A 757 7.53 -16.69 12.88
C ILE A 757 7.13 -16.78 11.41
N ILE A 758 6.02 -17.46 11.12
CA ILE A 758 5.50 -17.64 9.75
C ILE A 758 4.19 -16.88 9.59
N ILE A 759 4.16 -15.93 8.67
CA ILE A 759 3.02 -15.03 8.39
C ILE A 759 2.33 -15.46 7.08
N GLY A 760 1.00 -15.52 7.06
CA GLY A 760 0.21 -15.99 5.91
C GLY A 760 0.28 -17.50 5.63
N GLY A 761 1.11 -18.25 6.36
CA GLY A 761 1.42 -19.65 6.06
C GLY A 761 0.23 -20.62 6.16
N PRO A 762 0.25 -21.76 5.44
CA PRO A 762 -0.86 -22.69 5.29
C PRO A 762 -1.21 -23.53 6.54
N GLN A 763 -0.75 -23.12 7.73
CA GLN A 763 -1.16 -23.66 9.04
C GLN A 763 -1.96 -22.66 9.88
N ALA A 764 -1.95 -21.36 9.53
CA ALA A 764 -2.75 -20.33 10.23
C ALA A 764 -4.27 -20.54 10.01
N PRO A 765 -5.14 -19.91 10.84
CA PRO A 765 -6.56 -19.73 10.55
C PRO A 765 -6.81 -19.10 9.17
N MET A 766 -8.03 -19.25 8.62
CA MET A 766 -8.29 -18.80 7.24
C MET A 766 -8.26 -17.28 7.09
N GLU A 767 -8.81 -16.57 8.07
CA GLU A 767 -8.75 -15.10 8.19
C GLU A 767 -7.29 -14.61 8.26
N ASP A 768 -6.50 -15.18 9.19
CA ASP A 768 -5.06 -14.88 9.34
C ASP A 768 -4.20 -15.23 8.12
N ARG A 769 -4.67 -16.08 7.20
CA ARG A 769 -3.99 -16.35 5.92
C ARG A 769 -4.21 -15.22 4.93
N THR A 770 -5.45 -14.83 4.66
CA THR A 770 -5.77 -13.73 3.73
C THR A 770 -5.03 -12.47 4.17
N ILE A 771 -5.21 -12.12 5.44
CA ILE A 771 -4.58 -10.97 6.10
C ILE A 771 -3.05 -11.13 6.05
N GLY A 772 -2.52 -12.29 6.45
CA GLY A 772 -1.08 -12.53 6.45
C GLY A 772 -0.42 -12.47 5.08
N ILE A 773 -1.07 -12.94 4.01
CA ILE A 773 -0.57 -12.86 2.63
C ILE A 773 -0.60 -11.39 2.16
N LEU A 774 -1.72 -10.70 2.35
CA LEU A 774 -1.87 -9.28 2.03
C LEU A 774 -0.78 -8.44 2.72
N LEU A 775 -0.62 -8.58 4.04
CA LEU A 775 0.40 -7.88 4.82
C LEU A 775 1.83 -8.13 4.32
N VAL A 776 2.14 -9.38 3.96
CA VAL A 776 3.44 -9.80 3.40
C VAL A 776 3.68 -9.14 2.04
N THR A 777 2.70 -9.23 1.13
CA THR A 777 2.69 -8.56 -0.17
C THR A 777 2.92 -7.06 0.00
N THR A 778 2.18 -6.41 0.90
CA THR A 778 2.24 -4.97 1.14
C THR A 778 3.62 -4.54 1.64
N LEU A 779 4.15 -5.21 2.68
CA LEU A 779 5.49 -4.94 3.23
C LEU A 779 6.58 -5.09 2.18
N ILE A 780 6.54 -6.17 1.40
CA ILE A 780 7.55 -6.47 0.37
C ILE A 780 7.50 -5.44 -0.76
N THR A 781 6.31 -5.01 -1.18
CA THR A 781 6.13 -3.98 -2.22
C THR A 781 6.75 -2.65 -1.77
N VAL A 782 6.35 -2.17 -0.59
CA VAL A 782 6.81 -0.89 -0.02
C VAL A 782 8.32 -0.88 0.24
N GLU A 783 8.88 -1.95 0.81
CA GLU A 783 10.34 -2.06 1.03
C GLU A 783 11.12 -2.13 -0.30
N ARG A 784 10.61 -2.80 -1.34
CA ARG A 784 11.24 -2.85 -2.67
C ARG A 784 11.21 -1.49 -3.37
N GLU A 785 10.11 -0.77 -3.29
CA GLU A 785 9.97 0.56 -3.89
C GLU A 785 10.81 1.61 -3.16
N TYR A 786 10.77 1.63 -1.83
CA TYR A 786 11.69 2.48 -1.05
C TYR A 786 13.17 2.15 -1.37
N ALA A 787 13.53 0.86 -1.46
CA ALA A 787 14.87 0.46 -1.85
C ALA A 787 15.26 0.91 -3.27
N LEU A 788 14.30 0.97 -4.21
CA LEU A 788 14.52 1.52 -5.55
C LEU A 788 14.94 2.99 -5.49
N PHE A 789 14.17 3.86 -4.80
CA PHE A 789 14.55 5.27 -4.61
C PHE A 789 15.90 5.41 -3.91
N LYS A 790 16.14 4.65 -2.84
CA LYS A 790 17.41 4.65 -2.09
C LYS A 790 18.61 4.16 -2.91
N SER A 791 18.39 3.35 -3.95
CA SER A 791 19.44 2.91 -4.88
C SER A 791 19.93 4.02 -5.81
N PHE A 792 19.07 5.00 -6.11
CA PHE A 792 19.38 6.15 -6.96
C PHE A 792 19.76 7.40 -6.13
N TYR A 793 19.10 7.60 -5.00
CA TYR A 793 19.24 8.77 -4.11
C TYR A 793 19.47 8.30 -2.66
N PRO A 794 20.70 7.91 -2.28
CA PRO A 794 20.99 7.36 -0.96
C PRO A 794 20.66 8.28 0.23
N GLU A 795 20.59 9.59 -0.01
CA GLU A 795 20.18 10.62 0.95
C GLU A 795 18.66 10.77 1.12
N TRP A 796 17.85 10.28 0.17
CA TRP A 796 16.39 10.43 0.20
C TRP A 796 15.74 9.71 1.39
N SER A 797 14.63 10.23 1.89
CA SER A 797 13.87 9.61 2.98
C SER A 797 12.48 10.21 3.07
N MET A 798 11.47 9.35 3.21
CA MET A 798 10.09 9.75 3.47
C MET A 798 9.66 9.50 4.91
N LYS A 799 8.46 9.97 5.28
CA LYS A 799 7.79 9.56 6.52
C LYS A 799 7.37 8.08 6.45
N GLN A 800 7.16 7.48 7.61
CA GLN A 800 6.50 6.18 7.73
C GLN A 800 5.04 6.30 7.26
N VAL A 801 4.64 5.46 6.30
CA VAL A 801 3.26 5.36 5.81
C VAL A 801 2.50 4.35 6.66
N PHE A 802 1.30 4.70 7.11
CA PHE A 802 0.39 3.81 7.81
C PHE A 802 -0.50 3.12 6.78
N ILE A 803 -0.76 1.83 6.96
CA ILE A 803 -1.65 1.08 6.05
C ILE A 803 -2.73 0.43 6.89
N GLU A 804 -3.96 0.90 6.70
CA GLU A 804 -5.13 0.52 7.47
C GLU A 804 -5.97 -0.49 6.68
N ILE A 805 -6.10 -1.71 7.23
CA ILE A 805 -6.88 -2.79 6.63
C ILE A 805 -8.32 -2.75 7.17
N HIS A 806 -9.28 -2.63 6.26
CA HIS A 806 -10.72 -2.57 6.52
C HIS A 806 -11.41 -3.91 6.27
N GLU A 807 -12.14 -4.38 7.29
CA GLU A 807 -12.95 -5.61 7.27
C GLU A 807 -14.42 -5.30 6.89
N GLY A 808 -14.92 -5.78 5.73
CA GLY A 808 -16.36 -5.90 5.46
C GLY A 808 -16.86 -5.65 4.03
N GLU A 809 -18.05 -6.20 3.72
CA GLU A 809 -18.76 -6.11 2.41
C GLU A 809 -19.28 -4.68 2.03
N ASP A 810 -18.82 -3.59 2.66
CA ASP A 810 -19.40 -2.24 2.45
C ASP A 810 -18.84 -1.56 1.18
N THR A 811 -19.24 -2.11 0.02
CA THR A 811 -18.81 -1.82 -1.36
C THR A 811 -18.77 -0.35 -1.85
N ALA A 812 -19.10 0.62 -0.98
CA ALA A 812 -19.11 2.04 -1.30
C ALA A 812 -17.75 2.75 -1.13
N TYR A 813 -16.77 2.09 -0.49
CA TYR A 813 -15.39 2.56 -0.39
C TYR A 813 -14.51 1.92 -1.48
N TRP A 814 -13.46 2.63 -1.85
CA TRP A 814 -12.41 2.20 -2.76
C TRP A 814 -11.10 2.15 -1.99
N GLU A 815 -10.09 1.52 -2.56
CA GLU A 815 -8.71 1.74 -2.17
C GLU A 815 -8.39 3.25 -2.29
N GLU A 816 -7.92 3.89 -1.21
CA GLU A 816 -7.70 5.35 -1.14
C GLU A 816 -6.43 5.68 -0.34
N PHE A 817 -5.47 6.38 -0.95
CA PHE A 817 -4.37 7.05 -0.26
C PHE A 817 -4.78 8.42 0.32
N PHE A 818 -4.47 8.63 1.60
CA PHE A 818 -4.74 9.86 2.34
C PHE A 818 -3.52 10.31 3.16
N LYS A 819 -2.64 11.09 2.53
CA LYS A 819 -1.52 11.88 3.11
C LYS A 819 -0.35 11.07 3.69
N ASP A 820 -0.60 10.26 4.69
CA ASP A 820 0.36 9.32 5.27
C ASP A 820 -0.32 8.02 5.71
N GLU A 821 -1.54 7.78 5.20
CA GLU A 821 -2.35 6.58 5.37
C GLU A 821 -2.73 5.99 4.00
N ILE A 822 -2.66 4.66 3.80
CA ILE A 822 -3.25 3.93 2.68
C ILE A 822 -4.36 3.03 3.23
N HIS A 823 -5.57 3.12 2.68
CA HIS A 823 -6.74 2.38 3.15
C HIS A 823 -7.04 1.20 2.20
N LEU A 824 -6.90 -0.04 2.69
CA LEU A 824 -7.05 -1.28 1.90
C LEU A 824 -8.22 -2.14 2.40
N TYR A 825 -8.95 -2.82 1.51
CA TYR A 825 -10.17 -3.58 1.84
C TYR A 825 -10.01 -5.10 1.61
N GLU A 826 -10.32 -5.92 2.61
CA GLU A 826 -10.00 -7.37 2.56
C GLU A 826 -10.67 -8.15 1.40
N GLU A 827 -11.86 -7.76 0.97
CA GLU A 827 -12.58 -8.50 -0.08
C GLU A 827 -12.09 -8.17 -1.50
N ARG A 828 -11.50 -6.99 -1.69
CA ARG A 828 -10.77 -6.61 -2.91
C ARG A 828 -9.29 -6.81 -2.62
N MET A 829 -8.86 -8.07 -2.67
CA MET A 829 -7.53 -8.46 -2.23
C MET A 829 -6.47 -7.70 -3.02
N ALA A 830 -5.88 -6.68 -2.38
CA ALA A 830 -4.97 -5.75 -3.02
C ALA A 830 -3.79 -6.52 -3.61
N ASP A 831 -3.73 -6.53 -4.94
CA ASP A 831 -2.63 -7.11 -5.70
C ASP A 831 -1.36 -6.26 -5.46
N PHE A 832 -0.20 -6.82 -5.79
CA PHE A 832 1.08 -6.09 -5.75
C PHE A 832 1.01 -4.78 -6.55
N SER A 833 0.18 -4.76 -7.59
CA SER A 833 -0.16 -3.59 -8.39
C SER A 833 -0.77 -2.47 -7.55
N VAL A 834 -1.93 -2.71 -6.93
CA VAL A 834 -2.66 -1.73 -6.11
C VAL A 834 -1.78 -1.14 -5.00
N VAL A 835 -1.00 -1.95 -4.27
CA VAL A 835 -0.13 -1.41 -3.21
C VAL A 835 0.97 -0.50 -3.78
N ALA A 836 1.56 -0.85 -4.92
CA ALA A 836 2.59 -0.02 -5.56
C ALA A 836 1.99 1.28 -6.14
N HIS A 837 0.75 1.24 -6.62
CA HIS A 837 0.02 2.43 -7.07
C HIS A 837 -0.22 3.40 -5.89
N GLU A 838 -0.85 2.94 -4.80
CA GLU A 838 -1.12 3.78 -3.62
C GLU A 838 0.17 4.26 -2.92
N TYR A 839 1.24 3.48 -2.95
CA TYR A 839 2.54 3.90 -2.42
C TYR A 839 3.27 4.87 -3.35
N GLY A 840 3.09 4.77 -4.67
CA GLY A 840 3.54 5.76 -5.63
C GLY A 840 2.94 7.15 -5.36
N HIS A 841 1.64 7.22 -5.05
CA HIS A 841 0.98 8.44 -4.54
C HIS A 841 1.63 8.94 -3.25
N ALA A 842 1.89 8.05 -2.28
CA ALA A 842 2.55 8.39 -1.02
C ALA A 842 3.98 8.94 -1.20
N VAL A 843 4.70 8.46 -2.21
CA VAL A 843 6.05 8.93 -2.56
C VAL A 843 6.03 10.32 -3.20
N MET A 844 5.13 10.58 -4.17
CA MET A 844 4.98 11.91 -4.77
C MET A 844 4.56 12.95 -3.72
N TRP A 845 3.57 12.61 -2.89
CA TRP A 845 3.09 13.45 -1.80
C TRP A 845 4.17 13.78 -0.76
N ASN A 846 5.16 12.89 -0.54
CA ASN A 846 6.27 13.17 0.37
C ASN A 846 7.20 14.28 -0.14
N GLU A 847 7.47 14.36 -1.45
CA GLU A 847 8.34 15.41 -2.01
C GLU A 847 7.58 16.72 -2.19
N TYR A 848 6.37 16.67 -2.76
CA TYR A 848 5.54 17.84 -3.05
C TYR A 848 5.04 18.50 -1.75
N GLY A 849 4.67 17.68 -0.76
CA GLY A 849 4.38 18.10 0.60
C GLY A 849 3.06 18.85 0.80
N THR A 850 2.73 19.09 2.07
CA THR A 850 1.50 19.78 2.47
C THR A 850 1.64 21.30 2.34
N VAL A 851 1.07 21.88 1.28
CA VAL A 851 0.86 23.34 1.19
C VAL A 851 -0.29 23.73 2.15
N GLU A 852 0.01 24.02 3.41
CA GLU A 852 -1.00 24.36 4.42
C GLU A 852 -1.75 25.68 4.10
N GLY A 853 -2.94 25.59 3.51
CA GLY A 853 -3.96 26.64 3.56
C GLY A 853 -4.64 27.03 2.24
N GLU A 854 -4.11 26.56 1.11
CA GLU A 854 -4.77 26.60 -0.19
C GLU A 854 -4.86 25.15 -0.70
N GLY A 855 -5.87 24.80 -1.50
CA GLY A 855 -5.97 23.45 -2.05
C GLY A 855 -4.80 23.23 -3.00
N ALA A 856 -3.87 22.35 -2.62
CA ALA A 856 -2.73 22.04 -3.48
C ALA A 856 -3.23 21.32 -4.74
N ALA A 857 -2.65 21.62 -5.89
CA ALA A 857 -2.87 20.87 -7.13
C ALA A 857 -2.73 19.35 -6.91
N HIS A 858 -1.81 18.99 -6.01
CA HIS A 858 -1.41 17.62 -5.73
C HIS A 858 -2.04 17.01 -4.47
N THR A 859 -3.24 17.44 -4.06
CA THR A 859 -4.06 16.62 -3.15
C THR A 859 -4.85 15.58 -3.95
N PRO A 860 -4.79 14.28 -3.63
CA PRO A 860 -5.76 13.30 -4.14
C PRO A 860 -7.19 13.75 -3.82
N TRP A 861 -7.98 14.07 -4.85
CA TRP A 861 -9.19 14.90 -4.74
C TRP A 861 -10.46 14.12 -4.34
N SER A 862 -10.40 13.18 -3.39
CA SER A 862 -11.57 12.37 -2.99
C SER A 862 -12.57 13.08 -2.07
N GLU A 863 -12.14 14.04 -1.22
CA GLU A 863 -12.98 14.53 -0.11
C GLU A 863 -14.19 15.43 -0.48
N GLU A 864 -14.09 16.34 -1.47
CA GLU A 864 -15.16 17.35 -1.70
C GLU A 864 -16.30 16.91 -2.64
N VAL A 865 -16.13 15.88 -3.49
CA VAL A 865 -17.19 15.35 -4.38
C VAL A 865 -18.08 14.37 -3.60
N GLY A 866 -18.73 14.90 -2.55
CA GLY A 866 -19.14 14.14 -1.37
C GLY A 866 -19.90 12.82 -1.57
N ARG A 867 -19.22 11.71 -1.27
CA ARG A 867 -19.77 10.42 -0.77
C ARG A 867 -20.90 9.85 -1.65
N GLY A 868 -20.66 9.75 -2.96
CA GLY A 868 -21.72 9.68 -3.96
C GLY A 868 -21.66 8.60 -5.05
N LEU A 869 -20.84 7.55 -4.92
CA LEU A 869 -20.75 6.42 -5.89
C LEU A 869 -20.45 6.84 -7.35
N ILE A 870 -19.73 7.94 -7.54
CA ILE A 870 -19.09 8.26 -8.82
C ILE A 870 -17.74 7.51 -8.82
N MET A 871 -17.39 6.90 -9.96
CA MET A 871 -16.13 6.15 -10.16
C MET A 871 -14.95 7.13 -10.30
N HIS A 872 -13.79 6.64 -10.77
CA HIS A 872 -12.78 7.47 -11.47
C HIS A 872 -13.43 8.04 -12.74
N HIS A 873 -14.19 9.11 -12.53
CA HIS A 873 -14.95 9.89 -13.50
C HIS A 873 -15.02 11.35 -13.00
N ILE A 874 -13.90 11.77 -12.37
CA ILE A 874 -13.37 13.12 -12.49
C ILE A 874 -13.31 13.44 -14.00
N ASP A 875 -13.57 14.68 -14.37
CA ASP A 875 -13.59 15.10 -15.77
C ASP A 875 -12.21 14.78 -16.39
N PRO A 876 -12.11 13.97 -17.47
CA PRO A 876 -10.84 13.59 -18.11
C PRO A 876 -10.29 14.75 -18.94
N SER A 877 -10.13 15.88 -18.26
CA SER A 877 -9.63 17.16 -18.72
C SER A 877 -8.83 17.90 -17.63
N ASP A 878 -8.59 17.23 -16.48
CA ASP A 878 -7.78 17.71 -15.35
C ASP A 878 -6.31 17.24 -15.49
N PRO A 879 -5.34 18.15 -15.73
CA PRO A 879 -3.94 17.77 -15.92
C PRO A 879 -3.22 17.36 -14.64
N GLU A 880 -3.67 17.86 -13.48
CA GLU A 880 -3.06 17.64 -12.17
C GLU A 880 -3.38 16.21 -11.72
N PHE A 881 -4.63 15.78 -11.92
CA PHE A 881 -5.07 14.39 -11.75
C PHE A 881 -4.31 13.42 -12.66
N ALA A 882 -4.23 13.71 -13.97
CA ALA A 882 -3.52 12.87 -14.94
C ALA A 882 -2.02 12.70 -14.61
N MET A 883 -1.40 13.73 -14.03
CA MET A 883 -0.01 13.71 -13.57
C MET A 883 0.20 12.76 -12.36
N MET A 884 -0.63 12.87 -11.34
CA MET A 884 -0.54 12.05 -10.11
C MET A 884 -0.83 10.57 -10.39
N GLU A 885 -1.97 10.28 -11.01
CA GLU A 885 -2.38 8.90 -11.32
C GLU A 885 -1.44 8.24 -12.34
N GLY A 886 -0.96 9.01 -13.31
CA GLY A 886 0.03 8.55 -14.29
C GLY A 886 1.39 8.24 -13.66
N TRP A 887 1.78 8.95 -12.61
CA TRP A 887 2.95 8.61 -11.80
C TRP A 887 2.72 7.32 -10.99
N ALA A 888 1.56 7.15 -10.35
CA ALA A 888 1.23 5.95 -9.58
C ALA A 888 1.19 4.68 -10.47
N GLU A 889 0.55 4.76 -11.65
CA GLU A 889 0.53 3.69 -12.67
C GLU A 889 1.93 3.38 -13.24
N PHE A 890 2.79 4.40 -13.38
CA PHE A 890 4.20 4.21 -13.74
C PHE A 890 4.98 3.49 -12.64
N MET A 891 4.89 3.93 -11.38
CA MET A 891 5.59 3.30 -10.25
C MET A 891 5.14 1.86 -10.04
N GLN A 892 3.84 1.61 -10.10
CA GLN A 892 3.25 0.28 -10.16
C GLN A 892 3.92 -0.60 -11.24
N SER A 893 4.05 -0.07 -12.46
CA SER A 893 4.65 -0.80 -13.58
C SER A 893 6.13 -1.11 -13.34
N VAL A 894 6.90 -0.14 -12.84
CA VAL A 894 8.34 -0.29 -12.53
C VAL A 894 8.60 -1.35 -11.45
N ILE A 895 7.75 -1.41 -10.41
CA ILE A 895 7.89 -2.40 -9.34
C ILE A 895 7.46 -3.79 -9.79
N VAL A 896 6.39 -3.91 -10.59
CA VAL A 896 5.92 -5.20 -11.15
C VAL A 896 6.87 -5.75 -12.23
N GLU A 897 7.57 -4.89 -12.97
CA GLU A 897 8.60 -5.29 -13.94
C GLU A 897 9.85 -5.86 -13.26
N LYS A 898 10.35 -5.19 -12.21
CA LYS A 898 11.56 -5.60 -11.48
C LYS A 898 11.39 -6.84 -10.60
N MET A 899 10.17 -7.32 -10.41
CA MET A 899 9.98 -8.69 -9.95
C MET A 899 10.38 -9.62 -11.09
N GLU A 900 11.54 -10.29 -10.99
CA GLU A 900 12.08 -11.23 -11.99
C GLU A 900 11.21 -12.49 -12.12
N VAL A 901 10.00 -12.31 -12.66
CA VAL A 901 8.97 -13.29 -12.99
C VAL A 901 9.47 -14.13 -14.17
N SER A 902 10.45 -15.00 -13.89
CA SER A 902 11.40 -15.53 -14.88
C SER A 902 10.86 -16.71 -15.72
N SER A 903 9.60 -16.65 -16.13
CA SER A 903 8.89 -17.72 -16.85
C SER A 903 8.08 -17.18 -18.03
N PRO A 904 8.45 -17.49 -19.29
CA PRO A 904 7.61 -17.18 -20.44
C PRO A 904 6.39 -18.11 -20.46
N CYS A 905 5.24 -17.60 -20.03
CA CYS A 905 3.98 -18.35 -19.96
C CYS A 905 3.30 -18.54 -21.33
N GLU A 906 3.98 -19.21 -22.27
CA GLU A 906 3.38 -19.66 -23.55
C GLU A 906 2.39 -20.81 -23.35
N VAL A 907 1.18 -20.49 -22.89
CA VAL A 907 -0.02 -21.32 -23.13
C VAL A 907 -1.13 -20.40 -23.61
N ASP A 908 -1.51 -20.53 -24.88
CA ASP A 908 -2.53 -19.73 -25.58
C ASP A 908 -2.37 -18.19 -25.51
N GLY A 909 -1.13 -17.72 -25.33
CA GLY A 909 -0.71 -16.36 -25.73
C GLY A 909 -1.12 -15.21 -24.79
N VAL A 910 -1.55 -15.50 -23.56
CA VAL A 910 -1.98 -14.47 -22.59
C VAL A 910 -1.37 -14.74 -21.21
N VAL A 911 -0.35 -13.95 -20.85
CA VAL A 911 0.29 -13.95 -19.51
C VAL A 911 -0.71 -13.46 -18.45
N ARG A 912 -0.53 -13.83 -17.18
CA ARG A 912 -1.50 -13.57 -16.08
C ARG A 912 -0.81 -13.27 -14.74
N THR A 913 -1.03 -12.10 -14.15
CA THR A 913 -0.87 -11.86 -12.70
C THR A 913 -2.16 -12.28 -12.00
N GLY A 914 -2.05 -12.92 -10.84
CA GLY A 914 -3.17 -13.63 -10.25
C GLY A 914 -3.76 -12.94 -9.04
N VAL A 915 -4.92 -12.29 -9.19
CA VAL A 915 -5.75 -11.95 -8.02
C VAL A 915 -6.18 -13.26 -7.36
N LEU A 916 -5.61 -13.52 -6.19
CA LEU A 916 -6.06 -14.59 -5.31
C LEU A 916 -7.51 -14.30 -4.90
N TYR A 917 -8.38 -15.30 -4.99
CA TYR A 917 -9.73 -15.19 -4.46
C TYR A 917 -10.11 -16.49 -3.76
N TYR A 918 -10.78 -16.37 -2.62
CA TYR A 918 -11.28 -17.53 -1.93
C TYR A 918 -12.51 -18.07 -2.66
N SER A 919 -12.34 -19.15 -3.43
CA SER A 919 -13.42 -19.78 -4.17
C SER A 919 -14.36 -20.48 -3.20
N LYS A 920 -15.43 -19.78 -2.79
CA LYS A 920 -16.51 -20.30 -1.94
C LYS A 920 -17.18 -21.56 -2.53
N GLU A 921 -17.04 -21.82 -3.84
CA GLU A 921 -17.50 -23.04 -4.51
C GLU A 921 -16.53 -24.23 -4.35
N ASN A 922 -15.22 -24.00 -4.48
CA ASN A 922 -14.20 -25.03 -4.37
C ASN A 922 -13.74 -25.30 -2.92
N ASN A 923 -14.01 -24.35 -2.00
CA ASN A 923 -13.43 -24.29 -0.66
C ASN A 923 -11.88 -24.34 -0.70
N ASP A 924 -11.31 -23.64 -1.67
CA ASP A 924 -9.87 -23.56 -1.93
C ASP A 924 -9.51 -22.17 -2.47
N TRP A 925 -8.22 -21.86 -2.44
CA TRP A 925 -7.68 -20.64 -3.04
C TRP A 925 -7.50 -20.84 -4.53
N ASP A 926 -8.30 -20.10 -5.30
CA ASP A 926 -8.28 -20.11 -6.76
C ASP A 926 -7.74 -18.76 -7.25
N VAL A 927 -7.36 -18.68 -8.53
CA VAL A 927 -6.56 -17.55 -9.05
C VAL A 927 -7.30 -16.94 -10.23
N ASN A 928 -8.07 -15.87 -9.99
CA ASN A 928 -8.99 -15.34 -11.00
C ASN A 928 -8.28 -14.41 -11.99
N CYS A 929 -7.62 -15.00 -12.98
CA CYS A 929 -6.92 -14.25 -14.01
C CYS A 929 -7.83 -13.82 -15.19
N SER A 930 -9.10 -13.47 -14.96
CA SER A 930 -10.06 -13.08 -16.02
C SER A 930 -9.98 -11.59 -16.40
N GLY A 931 -8.76 -11.09 -16.61
CA GLY A 931 -8.51 -9.70 -17.06
C GLY A 931 -7.13 -9.18 -16.66
N CYS A 932 -6.56 -9.77 -15.61
CA CYS A 932 -5.27 -9.50 -14.97
C CYS A 932 -4.09 -10.03 -15.81
N CYS A 933 -4.05 -9.68 -17.10
CA CYS A 933 -2.92 -10.06 -17.95
C CYS A 933 -1.71 -9.19 -17.59
N LYS A 934 -0.46 -9.65 -17.80
CA LYS A 934 0.69 -8.72 -17.83
C LYS A 934 0.46 -7.74 -18.98
N ARG A 935 -0.17 -6.61 -18.67
CA ARG A 935 -0.12 -5.39 -19.46
C ARG A 935 1.18 -4.73 -19.04
N ASP A 936 2.25 -5.19 -19.69
CA ASP A 936 3.36 -4.30 -19.98
C ASP A 936 2.75 -2.98 -20.49
N ILE A 937 3.22 -1.85 -19.97
CA ILE A 937 2.58 -0.56 -20.19
C ILE A 937 2.63 -0.12 -21.66
N GLU A 938 3.63 -0.57 -22.44
CA GLU A 938 3.64 -0.48 -23.91
C GLU A 938 2.46 -1.23 -24.55
N THR A 939 2.12 -2.40 -24.01
CA THR A 939 1.06 -3.29 -24.53
C THR A 939 -0.34 -2.93 -24.02
N ASN A 940 -0.44 -2.00 -23.08
CA ASN A 940 -1.69 -1.62 -22.45
C ASN A 940 -2.56 -0.76 -23.40
N LYS A 941 -3.78 -0.45 -22.93
CA LYS A 941 -4.72 0.44 -23.61
C LYS A 941 -5.23 1.59 -22.73
N TRP A 942 -4.62 1.78 -21.57
CA TRP A 942 -4.98 2.79 -20.58
C TRP A 942 -4.66 4.20 -21.08
N TRP A 943 -3.62 4.36 -21.91
CA TRP A 943 -3.30 5.60 -22.65
C TRP A 943 -4.37 6.07 -23.66
N MET A 944 -5.47 5.33 -23.85
CA MET A 944 -6.65 5.77 -24.62
C MET A 944 -7.83 6.21 -23.74
N GLY A 945 -7.69 6.16 -22.41
CA GLY A 945 -8.77 6.42 -21.46
C GLY A 945 -9.88 5.35 -21.48
N GLY A 946 -10.85 5.49 -20.57
CA GLY A 946 -11.98 4.55 -20.46
C GLY A 946 -12.96 4.61 -21.64
N ASP A 947 -13.21 5.81 -22.18
CA ASP A 947 -14.30 6.07 -23.12
C ASP A 947 -13.91 6.02 -24.62
N TYR A 948 -12.62 5.90 -24.95
CA TYR A 948 -12.11 5.91 -26.34
C TYR A 948 -12.50 7.16 -27.17
N GLU A 949 -12.76 8.30 -26.50
CA GLU A 949 -12.99 9.59 -27.15
C GLU A 949 -11.68 10.15 -27.79
N PRO A 950 -11.75 11.05 -28.79
CA PRO A 950 -10.61 11.32 -29.69
C PRO A 950 -9.56 12.32 -29.17
N ASP A 951 -9.59 12.69 -27.89
CA ASP A 951 -8.51 13.43 -27.23
C ASP A 951 -7.94 12.55 -26.10
N ASN A 952 -6.92 11.78 -26.45
CA ASN A 952 -6.21 10.89 -25.55
C ASN A 952 -4.81 11.44 -25.21
N SER A 953 -4.70 12.76 -25.10
CA SER A 953 -3.43 13.42 -24.82
C SER A 953 -2.99 13.20 -23.35
N GLY A 954 -1.68 12.99 -23.13
CA GLY A 954 -1.13 12.89 -21.77
C GLY A 954 -1.31 14.15 -20.92
N ALA A 955 -1.77 15.26 -21.50
CA ALA A 955 -2.18 16.43 -20.75
C ALA A 955 -3.45 16.20 -19.91
N ILE A 956 -4.22 15.13 -20.16
CA ILE A 956 -5.53 14.86 -19.55
C ILE A 956 -5.85 13.36 -19.31
N VAL A 957 -4.96 12.43 -19.69
CA VAL A 957 -5.13 10.98 -19.52
C VAL A 957 -3.95 10.37 -18.75
N GLU A 958 -4.24 9.82 -17.57
CA GLU A 958 -3.29 9.22 -16.64
C GLU A 958 -2.47 8.07 -17.25
N GLY A 959 -3.13 7.15 -17.97
CA GLY A 959 -2.44 6.05 -18.64
C GLY A 959 -1.48 6.52 -19.74
N ALA A 960 -1.65 7.72 -20.31
CA ALA A 960 -0.76 8.29 -21.31
C ALA A 960 0.44 9.00 -20.67
N VAL A 961 0.26 9.64 -19.50
CA VAL A 961 1.37 10.11 -18.66
C VAL A 961 2.26 8.93 -18.24
N ALA A 962 1.64 7.86 -17.75
CA ALA A 962 2.35 6.66 -17.31
C ALA A 962 3.19 6.03 -18.44
N SER A 963 2.64 5.94 -19.66
CA SER A 963 3.38 5.49 -20.85
C SER A 963 4.54 6.42 -21.22
N ILE A 964 4.37 7.75 -21.14
CA ILE A 964 5.46 8.70 -21.41
C ILE A 964 6.60 8.56 -20.38
N PHE A 965 6.29 8.32 -19.11
CA PHE A 965 7.32 7.99 -18.12
C PHE A 965 8.00 6.65 -18.41
N TRP A 966 7.29 5.67 -18.96
CA TRP A 966 7.87 4.39 -19.37
C TRP A 966 8.87 4.53 -20.52
N ASP A 967 8.49 5.21 -21.62
CA ASP A 967 9.37 5.51 -22.77
C ASP A 967 10.69 6.21 -22.36
N ILE A 968 10.65 6.97 -21.26
CA ILE A 968 11.81 7.66 -20.69
C ILE A 968 12.62 6.75 -19.76
N TYR A 969 11.96 5.81 -19.07
CA TYR A 969 12.54 4.86 -18.12
C TYR A 969 13.29 3.71 -18.79
N ASP A 970 12.73 3.10 -19.83
CA ASP A 970 13.37 2.00 -20.56
C ASP A 970 14.40 2.52 -21.59
N SER A 971 14.08 3.60 -22.29
CA SER A 971 14.93 4.47 -23.12
C SER A 971 15.61 3.84 -24.35
N GLU A 972 15.58 2.52 -24.51
CA GLU A 972 16.00 1.82 -25.73
C GLU A 972 14.78 1.29 -26.49
N ASN A 973 14.48 1.88 -27.65
CA ASN A 973 13.59 1.32 -28.68
C ASN A 973 14.23 0.05 -29.30
N GLY A 974 14.34 -1.00 -28.50
CA GLY A 974 15.08 -2.20 -28.82
C GLY A 974 14.72 -3.36 -27.89
N ASP A 975 13.97 -4.30 -28.45
CA ASP A 975 13.39 -5.51 -27.84
C ASP A 975 14.43 -6.53 -27.27
N GLU A 976 15.70 -6.12 -27.09
CA GLU A 976 16.81 -6.95 -26.63
C GLU A 976 17.24 -6.58 -25.19
N LEU A 977 16.49 -7.09 -24.21
CA LEU A 977 16.74 -7.06 -22.75
C LEU A 977 18.22 -7.25 -22.35
N ASN A 978 18.99 -6.16 -22.26
CA ASN A 978 20.42 -6.17 -21.90
C ASN A 978 20.79 -5.25 -20.71
N GLY A 979 19.80 -4.68 -20.01
CA GLY A 979 19.91 -4.35 -18.58
C GLY A 979 20.97 -3.33 -18.14
N GLN A 980 21.36 -2.37 -18.99
CA GLN A 980 22.34 -1.32 -18.63
C GLN A 980 21.91 0.13 -18.95
N GLY A 981 20.72 0.37 -19.53
CA GLY A 981 20.18 1.72 -19.76
C GLY A 981 19.28 2.26 -18.64
N ILE A 982 18.45 1.39 -18.05
CA ILE A 982 17.34 1.69 -17.11
C ILE A 982 17.72 2.58 -15.91
N SER A 983 19.00 2.64 -15.54
CA SER A 983 19.43 3.42 -14.35
C SER A 983 19.33 4.93 -14.50
N ASP A 984 19.21 5.46 -15.71
CA ASP A 984 19.35 6.90 -15.97
C ASP A 984 18.02 7.55 -16.38
N GLY A 985 17.11 6.80 -16.99
CA GLY A 985 15.72 7.21 -17.23
C GLY A 985 14.96 7.55 -15.95
N PHE A 986 14.89 6.60 -15.01
CA PHE A 986 14.25 6.82 -13.69
C PHE A 986 14.82 8.04 -12.95
N LYS A 987 16.15 8.23 -13.00
CA LYS A 987 16.80 9.39 -12.37
C LYS A 987 16.31 10.70 -12.97
N LYS A 988 16.19 10.81 -14.31
CA LYS A 988 15.70 12.04 -14.96
C LYS A 988 14.27 12.35 -14.53
N ILE A 989 13.38 11.34 -14.62
CA ILE A 989 11.97 11.48 -14.24
C ILE A 989 11.87 11.99 -12.79
N TRP A 990 12.53 11.32 -11.85
CA TRP A 990 12.49 11.71 -10.44
C TRP A 990 13.18 13.05 -10.15
N SER A 991 14.26 13.40 -10.87
CA SER A 991 14.89 14.72 -10.70
C SER A 991 13.97 15.86 -11.10
N ILE A 992 13.22 15.74 -12.21
CA ILE A 992 12.27 16.77 -12.66
C ILE A 992 11.09 16.87 -11.69
N ILE A 993 10.48 15.73 -11.33
CA ILE A 993 9.40 15.70 -10.35
C ILE A 993 9.83 16.40 -9.05
N ARG A 994 10.96 15.99 -8.47
CA ARG A 994 11.43 16.52 -7.17
C ARG A 994 11.94 17.96 -7.21
N GLU A 995 12.63 18.38 -8.28
CA GLU A 995 13.33 19.68 -8.31
C GLU A 995 12.50 20.80 -8.94
N ASP A 996 11.54 20.45 -9.81
CA ASP A 996 10.73 21.41 -10.55
C ASP A 996 9.23 21.36 -10.20
N ASN A 997 8.71 20.27 -9.63
CA ASN A 997 7.29 20.09 -9.25
C ASN A 997 6.31 20.44 -10.39
N PRO A 998 6.35 19.75 -11.55
CA PRO A 998 5.45 20.03 -12.66
C PRO A 998 4.00 19.67 -12.33
N ASP A 999 3.07 20.57 -12.65
CA ASP A 999 1.63 20.37 -12.46
C ASP A 999 1.05 19.37 -13.49
N ASN A 1000 1.75 19.11 -14.59
CA ASN A 1000 1.29 18.28 -15.71
C ASN A 1000 2.43 17.83 -16.63
N ILE A 1001 2.16 16.87 -17.53
CA ILE A 1001 3.18 16.30 -18.42
C ILE A 1001 3.79 17.29 -19.43
N LEU A 1002 3.09 18.37 -19.79
CA LEU A 1002 3.65 19.39 -20.70
C LEU A 1002 4.67 20.27 -19.99
N GLU A 1003 4.43 20.59 -18.71
CA GLU A 1003 5.41 21.28 -17.87
C GLU A 1003 6.61 20.38 -17.57
N PHE A 1004 6.38 19.10 -17.23
CA PHE A 1004 7.45 18.10 -17.10
C PHE A 1004 8.32 18.00 -18.38
N TRP A 1005 7.74 18.20 -19.56
CA TRP A 1005 8.44 18.12 -20.84
C TRP A 1005 9.29 19.35 -21.19
N ASP A 1006 9.07 20.50 -20.55
CA ASP A 1006 9.90 21.70 -20.75
C ASP A 1006 11.28 21.63 -20.03
N HIS A 1007 11.60 20.50 -19.37
CA HIS A 1007 12.78 20.26 -18.51
C HIS A 1007 13.70 19.11 -18.99
#